data_AF-A0A534S7W0-F1
#
_entry.id   AF-A0A534S7W0-F1
#
_cell.length_a   1.000
_cell.length_b   1.000
_cell.length_c   1.000
_cell.angle_alpha   90.00
_cell.angle_beta   90.00
_cell.angle_gamma   90.00
#
_symmetry.space_group_name_H-M   'P 1'
#
loop_
_entity.id
_entity.type
_entity.pdbx_description
1 polymer ?
#
loop_
_entity_poly.entity_id
_entity_poly.type
_entity_poly.pdbx_seq_one_letter_code
_entity_poly.pdbx_strand_id
1 'polypeptide(L)'
;MITAAFVVASASIVRALVALTLAALLALVGRSFRSPPRRQPDACELEATLSPPREAAVLLLILAGALLMRTAGARAGATAPFWFAETEPLYVARMFRLGTFWAEWRRALGNLQVGWLHDSPLMLPVAGAFQRLLGPSFHLPLLIGASYGVAAVLLAWACGRALHSRSFGLLFAAFVAASPLQLVWSRLGGLYIASVPHVLLVIWVSWEAGRRRSVLLAIVAGLAAWASLYYYYAARVAIPLGLIALLAGARAARVHLGWVVALSALWALTFLAPYVALHPPTLGAAFWPRYTGYLGNKGERSLHDLAAQNLQPVAREARQALARYFLFDRTSYEPGSTWFRWDVRSGGLCLLPVALLGLLGLAATLRRPGRQWLWLAVAFLGFALPALSMTTARRFLVFDLAWCALAAGGLLALLRAPFARAIPARAVPWTAAAIPILIGGWSFVSVMALNAILPRGHRQPIPFGEAGFTDGLTCLRCVDAGREFQQEITRNTFVVLVDSDLGRENRTSPGGLPVYGKLGALVAGRPEHFLELYAVMRDFDGEPPLAGPCFDSAVTDFASYLIERIERAHPDSILWHFERPTQWELWFVGRLAAAGGEVVRFETPLGSGPGVQVRTPWARRKPAFDVIHALAKPLEGEDPSCPELRRIGATQHPFPVLAVAAPPDDDDASQPAAWVIASWGTARYRDTDLESRVTIGAAAEESRGLRTPRIHLLSGFHREYAIYDLAAGTKTTQPFPLPGEHGVDCAVRIRSHWWVVDPVAGTVFTTDPAGGFIPQGGWVGVARGEHDEVVLAAADQWLVIYDLEARAEVRRFPAAVWPAGLLMAGECTPVLAGRRWYGTLSTLTSVLSVYDGDGRFLGHRRLDRFLALRNDHVSAIAATRGGFTVGVGHGNTLEVLELSFGPRCTNGPAAE
;
A
#
# COMPACT_ATOMS: atom_id res chain seq x y z
N MET A 1 13.16 -25.72 -4.84
CA MET A 1 14.61 -26.01 -4.97
C MET A 1 15.23 -25.44 -6.25
N ILE A 2 14.75 -25.76 -7.45
CA ILE A 2 15.35 -25.30 -8.74
C ILE A 2 15.45 -23.77 -8.83
N THR A 3 14.41 -23.03 -8.43
CA THR A 3 14.39 -21.56 -8.51
C THR A 3 15.40 -20.89 -7.56
N ALA A 4 15.51 -21.39 -6.33
CA ALA A 4 16.49 -20.90 -5.37
C ALA A 4 17.92 -21.16 -5.86
N ALA A 5 18.17 -22.35 -6.43
CA ALA A 5 19.44 -22.69 -7.05
C ALA A 5 19.77 -21.77 -8.23
N PHE A 6 18.79 -21.40 -9.07
CA PHE A 6 18.98 -20.41 -10.14
C PHE A 6 19.40 -19.04 -9.59
N VAL A 7 18.72 -18.53 -8.55
CA VAL A 7 19.06 -17.22 -7.97
C VAL A 7 20.48 -17.21 -7.42
N VAL A 8 20.91 -18.28 -6.74
CA VAL A 8 22.29 -18.44 -6.26
C VAL A 8 23.29 -18.55 -7.42
N ALA A 9 22.98 -19.35 -8.44
CA ALA A 9 23.84 -19.55 -9.61
C ALA A 9 23.88 -18.33 -10.55
N SER A 10 22.90 -17.42 -10.44
CA SER A 10 22.76 -16.26 -11.34
C SER A 10 24.01 -15.40 -11.39
N ALA A 11 24.71 -15.23 -10.27
CA ALA A 11 25.97 -14.49 -10.22
C ALA A 11 27.04 -15.10 -11.14
N SER A 12 27.19 -16.42 -11.11
CA SER A 12 28.14 -17.14 -11.97
C SER A 12 27.71 -17.10 -13.43
N ILE A 13 26.40 -17.24 -13.70
CA ILE A 13 25.84 -17.15 -15.05
C ILE A 13 26.09 -15.76 -15.64
N VAL A 14 25.80 -14.69 -14.91
CA VAL A 14 26.01 -13.31 -15.39
C VAL A 14 27.50 -13.06 -15.63
N ARG A 15 28.39 -13.48 -14.71
CA ARG A 15 29.85 -13.35 -14.90
C ARG A 15 30.32 -14.09 -16.15
N ALA A 16 29.87 -15.33 -16.35
CA ALA A 16 30.20 -16.11 -17.54
C ALA A 16 29.69 -15.46 -18.82
N LEU A 17 28.45 -14.98 -18.84
CA LEU A 17 27.86 -14.27 -19.97
C LEU A 17 28.61 -12.98 -20.30
N VAL A 18 29.01 -12.22 -19.28
CA VAL A 18 29.79 -10.99 -19.45
C VAL A 18 31.18 -11.31 -20.00
N ALA A 19 31.87 -12.32 -19.44
CA ALA A 19 33.17 -12.77 -19.95
C ALA A 19 33.09 -13.25 -21.40
N LEU A 20 32.07 -14.05 -21.75
CA LEU A 20 31.81 -14.51 -23.12
C LEU A 20 31.50 -13.34 -24.06
N THR A 21 30.72 -12.36 -23.61
CA THR A 21 30.38 -11.16 -24.40
C THR A 21 31.61 -10.30 -24.65
N LEU A 22 32.44 -10.07 -23.63
CA LEU A 22 33.70 -9.34 -23.76
C LEU A 22 34.67 -10.08 -24.68
N ALA A 23 34.79 -11.41 -24.55
CA ALA A 23 35.61 -12.22 -25.44
C ALA A 23 35.12 -12.16 -26.90
N ALA A 24 33.80 -12.24 -27.12
CA ALA A 24 33.21 -12.11 -28.45
C ALA A 24 33.43 -10.71 -29.05
N LEU A 25 33.30 -9.64 -28.25
CA LEU A 25 33.58 -8.27 -28.67
C LEU A 25 35.06 -8.10 -29.03
N LEU A 26 35.98 -8.58 -28.19
CA LEU A 26 37.42 -8.55 -28.45
C LEU A 26 37.78 -9.34 -29.73
N ALA A 27 37.16 -10.50 -29.94
CA ALA A 27 37.34 -11.29 -31.15
C ALA A 27 36.80 -10.58 -32.41
N LEU A 28 35.64 -9.93 -32.31
CA LEU A 28 35.07 -9.12 -33.41
C LEU A 28 35.94 -7.91 -33.74
N VAL A 29 36.46 -7.22 -32.71
CA VAL A 29 37.40 -6.10 -32.86
C VAL A 29 38.70 -6.59 -33.51
N GLY A 30 39.32 -7.66 -32.99
CA GLY A 30 40.53 -8.26 -33.56
C GLY A 30 40.35 -8.74 -35.00
N ARG A 31 39.19 -9.34 -35.32
CA ARG A 31 38.85 -9.77 -36.69
C ARG A 31 38.58 -8.60 -37.62
N SER A 32 38.05 -7.49 -37.10
CA SER A 32 37.83 -6.27 -37.89
C SER A 32 39.13 -5.62 -38.36
N PHE A 33 40.20 -5.72 -37.56
CA PHE A 33 41.54 -5.27 -37.97
C PHE A 33 42.17 -6.18 -39.03
N ARG A 34 41.79 -7.46 -39.10
CA ARG A 34 42.35 -8.45 -40.03
C ARG A 34 41.54 -8.63 -41.33
N SER A 35 40.33 -8.10 -41.39
CA SER A 35 39.45 -8.30 -42.55
C SER A 35 39.65 -7.18 -43.58
N PRO A 36 39.78 -7.48 -44.89
CA PRO A 36 39.84 -6.44 -45.92
C PRO A 36 38.57 -5.59 -45.87
N PRO A 37 38.64 -4.30 -46.24
CA PRO A 37 37.50 -3.38 -46.18
C PRO A 37 36.36 -3.88 -47.08
N ARG A 38 35.42 -4.61 -46.48
CA ARG A 38 34.15 -4.96 -47.12
C ARG A 38 33.27 -3.71 -47.13
N ARG A 39 32.58 -3.48 -48.27
CA ARG A 39 31.53 -2.46 -48.38
C ARG A 39 30.59 -2.62 -47.20
N GLN A 40 30.34 -1.51 -46.51
CA GLN A 40 29.42 -1.46 -45.40
C GLN A 40 28.04 -1.92 -45.91
N PRO A 41 27.34 -2.82 -45.21
CA PRO A 41 25.91 -2.96 -45.38
C PRO A 41 25.29 -1.57 -45.24
N ASP A 42 24.80 -1.00 -46.33
CA ASP A 42 24.03 0.24 -46.24
C ASP A 42 22.84 -0.03 -45.33
N ALA A 43 22.30 1.01 -44.68
CA ALA A 43 21.04 0.90 -43.93
C ALA A 43 19.89 0.28 -44.77
N CYS A 44 20.05 0.30 -46.10
CA CYS A 44 19.23 -0.44 -47.06
C CYS A 44 19.25 -1.96 -46.90
N GLU A 45 20.32 -2.63 -46.47
CA GLU A 45 20.37 -4.11 -46.46
C GLU A 45 19.43 -4.73 -45.42
N LEU A 46 19.43 -4.23 -44.17
CA LEU A 46 18.51 -4.75 -43.13
C LEU A 46 17.05 -4.46 -43.50
N GLU A 47 16.78 -3.26 -44.04
CA GLU A 47 15.45 -2.88 -44.52
C GLU A 47 15.03 -3.67 -45.76
N ALA A 48 15.95 -3.97 -46.69
CA ALA A 48 15.67 -4.74 -47.90
C ALA A 48 15.31 -6.20 -47.60
N THR A 49 15.82 -6.76 -46.50
CA THR A 49 15.46 -8.13 -46.08
C THR A 49 14.04 -8.23 -45.48
N LEU A 50 13.46 -7.12 -45.03
CA LEU A 50 12.15 -7.03 -44.39
C LEU A 50 11.04 -6.70 -45.40
N SER A 51 10.60 -7.71 -46.15
CA SER A 51 9.36 -7.62 -46.93
C SER A 51 8.15 -7.44 -45.98
N PRO A 52 7.05 -6.80 -46.42
CA PRO A 52 5.84 -6.64 -45.60
C PRO A 52 5.35 -7.93 -44.90
N PRO A 53 5.30 -9.11 -45.55
CA PRO A 53 4.89 -10.34 -44.86
C PRO A 53 5.91 -10.80 -43.81
N ARG A 54 7.21 -10.62 -44.06
CA ARG A 54 8.26 -10.96 -43.06
C ARG A 54 8.20 -10.04 -41.85
N GLU A 55 8.01 -8.75 -42.08
CA GLU A 55 7.83 -7.79 -40.99
C GLU A 55 6.60 -8.14 -40.14
N ALA A 56 5.47 -8.46 -40.78
CA ALA A 56 4.27 -8.90 -40.08
C ALA A 56 4.50 -10.19 -39.29
N ALA A 57 5.19 -11.19 -39.86
CA ALA A 57 5.53 -12.43 -39.18
C ALA A 57 6.42 -12.19 -37.95
N VAL A 58 7.45 -11.34 -38.06
CA VAL A 58 8.33 -10.99 -36.93
C VAL A 58 7.57 -10.21 -35.87
N LEU A 59 6.70 -9.27 -36.26
CA LEU A 59 5.84 -8.55 -35.33
C LEU A 59 4.91 -9.51 -34.57
N LEU A 60 4.28 -10.45 -35.28
CA LEU A 60 3.42 -11.46 -34.66
C LEU A 60 4.19 -12.33 -33.65
N LEU A 61 5.43 -12.71 -33.95
CA LEU A 61 6.30 -13.43 -33.00
C LEU A 61 6.61 -12.59 -31.77
N ILE A 62 6.92 -11.29 -31.94
CA ILE A 62 7.16 -10.37 -30.82
C ILE A 62 5.90 -10.21 -29.97
N LEU A 63 4.73 -10.04 -30.58
CA LEU A 63 3.45 -9.91 -29.88
C LEU A 63 3.07 -11.19 -29.14
N ALA A 64 3.25 -12.36 -29.78
CA ALA A 64 3.01 -13.66 -29.15
C ALA A 64 3.95 -13.89 -27.96
N GLY A 65 5.24 -13.57 -28.11
CA GLY A 65 6.21 -13.61 -27.01
C GLY A 65 5.84 -12.64 -25.88
N ALA A 66 5.44 -11.42 -26.22
CA ALA A 66 5.00 -10.41 -25.25
C ALA A 66 3.78 -10.87 -24.45
N LEU A 67 2.77 -11.45 -25.13
CA LEU A 67 1.57 -12.01 -24.52
C LEU A 67 1.91 -13.20 -23.61
N LEU A 68 2.73 -14.13 -24.11
CA LEU A 68 3.14 -15.32 -23.36
C LEU A 68 3.88 -14.93 -22.08
N MET A 69 4.89 -14.06 -22.16
CA MET A 69 5.64 -13.63 -20.98
C MET A 69 4.76 -12.92 -19.94
N ARG A 70 3.69 -12.25 -20.36
CA ARG A 70 2.77 -11.52 -19.46
C ARG A 70 1.69 -12.41 -18.85
N THR A 71 1.29 -13.47 -19.53
CA THR A 71 0.18 -14.36 -19.09
C THR A 71 0.64 -15.71 -18.53
N ALA A 72 1.88 -16.12 -18.82
CA ALA A 72 2.44 -17.37 -18.30
C ALA A 72 2.38 -17.40 -16.77
N GLY A 73 1.82 -18.46 -16.21
CA GLY A 73 1.67 -18.65 -14.77
C GLY A 73 0.62 -17.74 -14.10
N ALA A 74 -0.23 -17.03 -14.85
CA ALA A 74 -1.26 -16.15 -14.28
C ALA A 74 -2.17 -16.86 -13.28
N ARG A 75 -2.61 -18.09 -13.61
CA ARG A 75 -3.45 -18.91 -12.71
C ARG A 75 -2.68 -19.61 -11.58
N ALA A 76 -1.37 -19.77 -11.74
CA ALA A 76 -0.52 -20.46 -10.77
C ALA A 76 -0.05 -19.56 -9.61
N GLY A 77 -0.50 -18.29 -9.56
CA GLY A 77 -0.01 -17.33 -8.55
C GLY A 77 1.46 -16.96 -8.75
N ALA A 78 1.96 -17.08 -9.97
CA ALA A 78 3.37 -16.85 -10.29
C ALA A 78 3.72 -15.34 -10.37
N THR A 79 2.81 -14.47 -9.94
CA THR A 79 2.96 -13.02 -9.88
C THR A 79 2.43 -12.55 -8.56
N ALA A 80 3.26 -11.77 -7.87
CA ALA A 80 2.83 -11.07 -6.69
C ALA A 80 1.71 -10.08 -7.07
N PRO A 81 0.54 -10.12 -6.42
CA PRO A 81 -0.51 -9.17 -6.67
C PRO A 81 -0.11 -7.76 -6.20
N PHE A 82 -0.88 -6.77 -6.63
CA PHE A 82 -0.70 -5.39 -6.26
C PHE A 82 -2.02 -4.75 -5.81
N TRP A 83 -2.08 -4.26 -4.57
CA TRP A 83 -3.33 -3.83 -3.91
C TRP A 83 -4.21 -2.94 -4.82
N PHE A 84 -3.63 -1.90 -5.43
CA PHE A 84 -4.35 -0.93 -6.27
C PHE A 84 -5.12 -1.57 -7.43
N ALA A 85 -4.63 -2.71 -7.94
CA ALA A 85 -5.23 -3.42 -9.06
C ALA A 85 -6.27 -4.45 -8.61
N GLU A 86 -6.08 -5.05 -7.43
CA GLU A 86 -6.93 -6.13 -6.89
C GLU A 86 -8.28 -5.65 -6.34
N THR A 87 -8.44 -4.35 -6.08
CA THR A 87 -9.72 -3.80 -5.60
C THR A 87 -10.73 -3.59 -6.73
N GLU A 88 -10.26 -3.49 -7.97
CA GLU A 88 -11.10 -3.19 -9.14
C GLU A 88 -12.25 -4.19 -9.36
N PRO A 89 -12.03 -5.52 -9.25
CA PRO A 89 -13.11 -6.48 -9.44
C PRO A 89 -14.26 -6.31 -8.44
N LEU A 90 -13.96 -5.85 -7.22
CA LEU A 90 -14.96 -5.59 -6.17
C LEU A 90 -15.84 -4.38 -6.52
N TYR A 91 -15.23 -3.29 -7.00
CA TYR A 91 -15.96 -2.10 -7.42
C TYR A 91 -16.87 -2.37 -8.62
N VAL A 92 -16.33 -3.00 -9.66
CA VAL A 92 -17.08 -3.36 -10.86
C VAL A 92 -18.23 -4.32 -10.53
N ALA A 93 -18.00 -5.34 -9.69
CA ALA A 93 -19.05 -6.25 -9.24
C ALA A 93 -20.19 -5.52 -8.54
N ARG A 94 -19.86 -4.57 -7.65
CA ARG A 94 -20.87 -3.74 -6.98
C ARG A 94 -21.68 -2.92 -7.98
N MET A 95 -21.01 -2.26 -8.94
CA MET A 95 -21.69 -1.44 -9.95
C MET A 95 -22.63 -2.28 -10.84
N PHE A 96 -22.23 -3.51 -11.19
CA PHE A 96 -23.11 -4.44 -11.91
C PHE A 96 -24.30 -4.89 -11.05
N ARG A 97 -24.07 -5.23 -9.77
CA ARG A 97 -25.14 -5.63 -8.85
C ARG A 97 -26.18 -4.53 -8.63
N LEU A 98 -25.73 -3.27 -8.54
CA LEU A 98 -26.61 -2.11 -8.33
C LEU A 98 -27.19 -1.54 -9.63
N GLY A 99 -26.76 -2.01 -10.80
CA GLY A 99 -27.17 -1.44 -12.09
C GLY A 99 -26.64 -0.01 -12.34
N THR A 100 -25.62 0.44 -11.60
CA THR A 100 -25.14 1.83 -11.62
C THR A 100 -23.94 2.08 -12.53
N PHE A 101 -23.39 1.03 -13.18
CA PHE A 101 -22.16 1.09 -13.96
C PHE A 101 -22.06 2.29 -14.93
N TRP A 102 -23.07 2.51 -15.76
CA TRP A 102 -23.07 3.61 -16.74
C TRP A 102 -23.26 4.99 -16.10
N ALA A 103 -23.90 5.08 -14.93
CA ALA A 103 -24.02 6.32 -14.19
C ALA A 103 -22.69 6.70 -13.53
N GLU A 104 -22.01 5.73 -12.92
CA GLU A 104 -20.67 5.90 -12.35
C GLU A 104 -19.64 6.27 -13.43
N TRP A 105 -19.66 5.58 -14.58
CA TRP A 105 -18.77 5.92 -15.70
C TRP A 105 -18.98 7.35 -16.22
N ARG A 106 -20.23 7.80 -16.36
CA ARG A 106 -20.52 9.19 -16.76
C ARG A 106 -20.02 10.19 -15.70
N ARG A 107 -20.15 9.86 -14.41
CA ARG A 107 -19.63 10.69 -13.31
C ARG A 107 -18.10 10.78 -13.35
N ALA A 108 -17.42 9.67 -13.67
CA ALA A 108 -15.97 9.61 -13.79
C ALA A 108 -15.40 10.53 -14.89
N LEU A 109 -16.19 10.90 -15.92
CA LEU A 109 -15.74 11.88 -16.93
C LEU A 109 -15.43 13.26 -16.34
N GLY A 110 -16.13 13.64 -15.27
CA GLY A 110 -15.86 14.87 -14.52
C GLY A 110 -14.68 14.76 -13.55
N ASN A 111 -14.18 13.54 -13.29
CA ASN A 111 -13.05 13.32 -12.39
C ASN A 111 -11.72 13.44 -13.14
N LEU A 112 -11.12 14.63 -13.10
CA LEU A 112 -9.79 14.88 -13.68
C LEU A 112 -8.63 14.48 -12.75
N GLN A 113 -8.92 14.05 -11.52
CA GLN A 113 -7.96 13.68 -10.49
C GLN A 113 -8.02 12.17 -10.24
N VAL A 114 -7.69 11.40 -11.26
CA VAL A 114 -7.79 9.94 -11.22
C VAL A 114 -6.67 9.33 -10.38
N GLY A 115 -6.98 8.99 -9.13
CA GLY A 115 -6.10 8.23 -8.23
C GLY A 115 -6.26 6.71 -8.35
N TRP A 116 -7.42 6.25 -8.85
CA TRP A 116 -7.84 4.85 -8.84
C TRP A 116 -8.24 4.36 -10.24
N LEU A 117 -8.27 3.04 -10.44
CA LEU A 117 -8.69 2.41 -11.70
C LEU A 117 -10.16 2.69 -12.04
N HIS A 118 -11.07 2.38 -11.12
CA HIS A 118 -12.51 2.61 -11.25
C HIS A 118 -12.89 4.09 -11.40
N ASP A 119 -12.02 5.00 -10.98
CA ASP A 119 -12.19 6.44 -11.17
C ASP A 119 -11.82 6.91 -12.59
N SER A 120 -11.10 6.08 -13.35
CA SER A 120 -10.72 6.41 -14.71
C SER A 120 -11.87 6.11 -15.67
N PRO A 121 -12.44 7.10 -16.37
CA PRO A 121 -13.45 6.84 -17.39
C PRO A 121 -12.92 6.05 -18.59
N LEU A 122 -11.60 5.83 -18.68
CA LEU A 122 -10.98 5.01 -19.71
C LEU A 122 -10.73 3.57 -19.25
N MET A 123 -10.34 3.37 -17.98
CA MET A 123 -10.10 2.02 -17.45
C MET A 123 -11.38 1.32 -17.01
N LEU A 124 -12.33 2.04 -16.41
CA LEU A 124 -13.56 1.44 -15.89
C LEU A 124 -14.33 0.63 -16.95
N PRO A 125 -14.54 1.13 -18.19
CA PRO A 125 -15.17 0.34 -19.25
C PRO A 125 -14.37 -0.92 -19.62
N VAL A 126 -13.04 -0.85 -19.61
CA VAL A 126 -12.17 -1.98 -19.92
C VAL A 126 -12.26 -3.03 -18.82
N ALA A 127 -12.16 -2.62 -17.56
CA ALA A 127 -12.32 -3.52 -16.41
C ALA A 127 -13.71 -4.18 -16.40
N GLY A 128 -14.77 -3.38 -16.63
CA GLY A 128 -16.14 -3.87 -16.78
C GLY A 128 -16.28 -4.91 -17.90
N ALA A 129 -15.71 -4.65 -19.08
CA ALA A 129 -15.75 -5.59 -20.20
C ALA A 129 -15.01 -6.90 -19.88
N PHE A 130 -13.81 -6.82 -19.31
CA PHE A 130 -13.03 -7.99 -18.91
C PHE A 130 -13.77 -8.82 -17.87
N GLN A 131 -14.34 -8.19 -16.83
CA GLN A 131 -15.10 -8.89 -15.80
C GLN A 131 -16.40 -9.49 -16.34
N ARG A 132 -17.06 -8.82 -17.28
CA ARG A 132 -18.28 -9.34 -17.91
C ARG A 132 -17.99 -10.57 -18.79
N LEU A 133 -16.85 -10.58 -19.47
CA LEU A 133 -16.45 -11.66 -20.40
C LEU A 133 -15.80 -12.85 -19.70
N LEU A 134 -14.95 -12.60 -18.69
CA LEU A 134 -14.12 -13.62 -18.05
C LEU A 134 -14.59 -13.99 -16.62
N GLY A 135 -15.53 -13.21 -16.06
CA GLY A 135 -15.91 -13.32 -14.66
C GLY A 135 -14.91 -12.64 -13.71
N PRO A 136 -15.28 -12.46 -12.43
CA PRO A 136 -14.35 -12.02 -11.40
C PRO A 136 -13.26 -13.08 -11.18
N SER A 137 -12.01 -12.66 -10.98
CA SER A 137 -10.92 -13.57 -10.61
C SER A 137 -9.73 -12.82 -10.01
N PHE A 138 -8.91 -13.53 -9.22
CA PHE A 138 -7.63 -13.04 -8.66
C PHE A 138 -6.57 -12.66 -9.71
N HIS A 139 -6.78 -13.00 -10.98
CA HIS A 139 -5.82 -12.72 -12.06
C HIS A 139 -6.40 -11.79 -13.12
N LEU A 140 -7.63 -11.30 -12.93
CA LEU A 140 -8.25 -10.36 -13.85
C LEU A 140 -7.43 -9.07 -14.02
N PRO A 141 -6.85 -8.47 -12.96
CA PRO A 141 -6.02 -7.28 -13.11
C PRO A 141 -4.78 -7.53 -13.96
N LEU A 142 -4.15 -8.70 -13.81
CA LEU A 142 -3.03 -9.16 -14.64
C LEU A 142 -3.43 -9.24 -16.12
N LEU A 143 -4.59 -9.81 -16.44
CA LEU A 143 -5.05 -9.94 -17.84
C LEU A 143 -5.32 -8.57 -18.48
N ILE A 144 -5.91 -7.64 -17.73
CA ILE A 144 -6.09 -6.26 -18.17
C ILE A 144 -4.72 -5.62 -18.42
N GLY A 145 -3.79 -5.73 -17.47
CA GLY A 145 -2.43 -5.22 -17.62
C GLY A 145 -1.67 -5.83 -18.80
N ALA A 146 -1.82 -7.13 -19.03
CA ALA A 146 -1.21 -7.84 -20.15
C ALA A 146 -1.71 -7.29 -21.49
N SER A 147 -3.00 -6.98 -21.60
CA SER A 147 -3.57 -6.38 -22.81
C SER A 147 -2.96 -5.02 -23.13
N TYR A 148 -2.79 -4.15 -22.12
CA TYR A 148 -2.09 -2.87 -22.28
C TYR A 148 -0.61 -3.04 -22.59
N GLY A 149 0.05 -4.03 -21.99
CA GLY A 149 1.45 -4.36 -22.29
C GLY A 149 1.65 -4.78 -23.75
N VAL A 150 0.75 -5.62 -24.29
CA VAL A 150 0.77 -6.03 -25.71
C VAL A 150 0.44 -4.84 -26.62
N ALA A 151 -0.52 -4.00 -26.24
CA ALA A 151 -0.83 -2.77 -26.96
C ALA A 151 0.38 -1.82 -27.02
N ALA A 152 1.15 -1.72 -25.93
CA ALA A 152 2.37 -0.91 -25.89
C ALA A 152 3.43 -1.43 -26.86
N VAL A 153 3.60 -2.75 -26.96
CA VAL A 153 4.53 -3.39 -27.92
C VAL A 153 4.11 -3.10 -29.37
N LEU A 154 2.81 -3.23 -29.68
CA LEU A 154 2.29 -2.91 -31.01
C LEU A 154 2.49 -1.43 -31.35
N LEU A 155 2.18 -0.52 -30.42
CA LEU A 155 2.33 0.91 -30.62
C LEU A 155 3.80 1.33 -30.66
N ALA A 156 4.70 0.64 -29.96
CA ALA A 156 6.15 0.86 -30.07
C ALA A 156 6.63 0.53 -31.48
N TRP A 157 6.17 -0.59 -32.06
CA TRP A 157 6.44 -0.90 -33.47
C TRP A 157 5.86 0.17 -34.40
N ALA A 158 4.60 0.55 -34.23
CA ALA A 158 3.93 1.53 -35.10
C ALA A 158 4.63 2.90 -35.06
N CYS A 159 4.93 3.42 -33.86
CA CYS A 159 5.72 4.62 -33.64
C CYS A 159 7.10 4.50 -34.28
N GLY A 160 7.86 3.45 -33.93
CA GLY A 160 9.22 3.28 -34.41
C GLY A 160 9.31 3.17 -35.92
N ARG A 161 8.36 2.46 -36.54
CA ARG A 161 8.21 2.35 -37.99
C ARG A 161 7.89 3.70 -38.64
N ALA A 162 6.97 4.46 -38.07
CA ALA A 162 6.51 5.74 -38.63
C ALA A 162 7.55 6.86 -38.50
N LEU A 163 8.30 6.89 -37.39
CA LEU A 163 9.29 7.94 -37.11
C LEU A 163 10.67 7.64 -37.70
N HIS A 164 11.02 6.36 -37.82
CA HIS A 164 12.36 5.91 -38.25
C HIS A 164 12.33 4.94 -39.43
N SER A 165 12.18 3.65 -39.14
CA SER A 165 12.30 2.56 -40.13
C SER A 165 11.67 1.26 -39.61
N ARG A 166 11.46 0.26 -40.48
CA ARG A 166 10.85 -1.03 -40.09
C ARG A 166 11.72 -1.76 -39.07
N SER A 167 13.02 -1.78 -39.29
CA SER A 167 14.00 -2.41 -38.39
C SER A 167 14.01 -1.76 -37.01
N PHE A 168 13.97 -0.43 -36.95
CA PHE A 168 13.87 0.29 -35.68
C PHE A 168 12.56 -0.03 -34.96
N GLY A 169 11.43 -0.04 -35.68
CA GLY A 169 10.12 -0.40 -35.12
C GLY A 169 10.12 -1.80 -34.49
N LEU A 170 10.62 -2.81 -35.20
CA LEU A 170 10.69 -4.19 -34.69
C LEU A 170 11.61 -4.30 -33.47
N LEU A 171 12.80 -3.69 -33.50
CA LEU A 171 13.71 -3.71 -32.35
C LEU A 171 13.14 -2.96 -31.15
N PHE A 172 12.52 -1.81 -31.36
CA PHE A 172 11.89 -1.05 -30.29
C PHE A 172 10.76 -1.85 -29.63
N ALA A 173 9.88 -2.47 -30.42
CA ALA A 173 8.86 -3.37 -29.91
C ALA A 173 9.45 -4.56 -29.15
N ALA A 174 10.54 -5.15 -29.65
CA ALA A 174 11.22 -6.26 -28.98
C ALA A 174 11.82 -5.85 -27.62
N PHE A 175 12.42 -4.66 -27.52
CA PHE A 175 12.93 -4.15 -26.24
C PHE A 175 11.80 -3.82 -25.25
N VAL A 176 10.69 -3.24 -25.70
CA VAL A 176 9.51 -3.01 -24.85
C VAL A 176 8.89 -4.34 -24.39
N ALA A 177 8.88 -5.36 -25.26
CA ALA A 177 8.41 -6.69 -24.92
C ALA A 177 9.31 -7.35 -23.85
N ALA A 178 10.62 -7.12 -23.95
CA ALA A 178 11.68 -7.71 -23.10
C ALA A 178 12.01 -6.90 -21.83
N SER A 179 11.55 -5.65 -21.69
CA SER A 179 11.85 -4.84 -20.50
C SER A 179 11.24 -5.47 -19.25
N PRO A 180 12.04 -5.74 -18.18
CA PRO A 180 11.52 -6.31 -16.95
C PRO A 180 10.56 -5.34 -16.25
N LEU A 181 10.78 -4.03 -16.33
CA LEU A 181 9.87 -3.04 -15.74
C LEU A 181 8.51 -3.07 -16.44
N GLN A 182 8.47 -3.06 -17.77
CA GLN A 182 7.22 -3.19 -18.53
C GLN A 182 6.55 -4.54 -18.26
N LEU A 183 7.35 -5.61 -18.16
CA LEU A 183 6.86 -6.95 -17.89
C LEU A 183 6.18 -7.02 -16.52
N VAL A 184 6.84 -6.55 -15.44
CA VAL A 184 6.27 -6.58 -14.09
C VAL A 184 5.00 -5.72 -14.02
N TRP A 185 5.04 -4.46 -14.46
CA TRP A 185 3.87 -3.59 -14.35
C TRP A 185 2.68 -4.02 -15.23
N SER A 186 2.93 -4.67 -16.36
CA SER A 186 1.85 -5.32 -17.13
C SER A 186 1.29 -6.57 -16.46
N ARG A 187 2.06 -7.23 -15.58
CA ARG A 187 1.57 -8.36 -14.79
C ARG A 187 0.86 -7.94 -13.50
N LEU A 188 1.24 -6.81 -12.91
CA LEU A 188 0.53 -6.21 -11.77
C LEU A 188 -0.81 -5.60 -12.18
N GLY A 189 -0.91 -5.11 -13.42
CA GLY A 189 -2.09 -4.40 -13.89
C GLY A 189 -2.16 -2.97 -13.37
N GLY A 190 -3.37 -2.42 -13.33
CA GLY A 190 -3.59 -1.06 -12.84
C GLY A 190 -3.55 0.03 -13.91
N LEU A 191 -3.92 1.24 -13.49
CA LEU A 191 -3.97 2.42 -14.36
C LEU A 191 -2.58 2.80 -14.93
N TYR A 192 -1.52 2.47 -14.18
CA TYR A 192 -0.16 2.91 -14.47
C TYR A 192 0.38 2.31 -15.77
N ILE A 193 0.16 1.02 -16.04
CA ILE A 193 0.66 0.40 -17.27
C ILE A 193 -0.04 0.92 -18.52
N ALA A 194 -1.31 1.31 -18.41
CA ALA A 194 -2.07 1.89 -19.53
C ALA A 194 -1.52 3.26 -19.99
N SER A 195 -0.74 3.95 -19.16
CA SER A 195 -0.04 5.19 -19.54
C SER A 195 0.96 4.98 -20.69
N VAL A 196 1.62 3.81 -20.77
CA VAL A 196 2.65 3.51 -21.76
C VAL A 196 2.09 3.43 -23.19
N PRO A 197 1.10 2.58 -23.49
CA PRO A 197 0.47 2.59 -24.81
C PRO A 197 -0.21 3.93 -25.09
N HIS A 198 -0.77 4.61 -24.09
CA HIS A 198 -1.42 5.91 -24.31
C HIS A 198 -0.43 7.01 -24.76
N VAL A 199 0.74 7.12 -24.12
CA VAL A 199 1.79 8.06 -24.54
C VAL A 199 2.26 7.76 -25.97
N LEU A 200 2.45 6.48 -26.32
CA LEU A 200 2.81 6.07 -27.68
C LEU A 200 1.71 6.41 -28.69
N LEU A 201 0.44 6.18 -28.34
CA LEU A 201 -0.71 6.51 -29.18
C LEU A 201 -0.75 8.02 -29.48
N VAL A 202 -0.58 8.86 -28.45
CA VAL A 202 -0.56 10.32 -28.61
C VAL A 202 0.59 10.75 -29.52
N ILE A 203 1.81 10.24 -29.31
CA ILE A 203 2.96 10.53 -30.18
C ILE A 203 2.68 10.10 -31.62
N TRP A 204 2.20 8.88 -31.82
CA TRP A 204 1.96 8.31 -33.14
C TRP A 204 0.92 9.09 -33.94
N VAL A 205 -0.26 9.32 -33.35
CA VAL A 205 -1.37 10.00 -34.03
C VAL A 205 -1.00 11.46 -34.30
N SER A 206 -0.35 12.15 -33.36
CA SER A 206 0.14 13.51 -33.57
C SER A 206 1.17 13.60 -34.70
N TRP A 207 2.16 12.71 -34.70
CA TRP A 207 3.17 12.65 -35.76
C TRP A 207 2.53 12.43 -37.14
N GLU A 208 1.59 11.48 -37.23
CA GLU A 208 0.88 11.18 -38.48
C GLU A 208 -0.03 12.34 -38.90
N ALA A 209 -0.65 13.07 -37.97
CA ALA A 209 -1.42 14.27 -38.26
C ALA A 209 -0.55 15.33 -38.97
N GLY A 210 0.61 15.63 -38.39
CA GLY A 210 1.57 16.57 -38.98
C GLY A 210 2.13 16.06 -40.31
N ARG A 211 2.55 14.79 -40.37
CA ARG A 211 3.16 14.19 -41.56
C ARG A 211 2.21 14.11 -42.76
N ARG A 212 0.94 13.76 -42.51
CA ARG A 212 -0.08 13.59 -43.57
C ARG A 212 -0.92 14.84 -43.84
N ARG A 213 -0.75 15.90 -43.05
CA ARG A 213 -1.61 17.10 -43.08
C ARG A 213 -3.08 16.77 -42.80
N SER A 214 -3.33 15.82 -41.90
CA SER A 214 -4.68 15.30 -41.66
C SER A 214 -5.36 16.05 -40.51
N VAL A 215 -6.43 16.78 -40.84
CA VAL A 215 -7.33 17.46 -39.92
C VAL A 215 -7.95 16.48 -38.92
N LEU A 216 -8.47 15.34 -39.41
CA LEU A 216 -9.08 14.32 -38.56
C LEU A 216 -8.08 13.77 -37.54
N LEU A 217 -6.84 13.47 -37.95
CA LEU A 217 -5.82 12.99 -37.02
C LEU A 217 -5.40 14.05 -36.01
N ALA A 218 -5.41 15.35 -36.37
CA ALA A 218 -5.15 16.42 -35.42
C ALA A 218 -6.25 16.53 -34.34
N ILE A 219 -7.53 16.35 -34.73
CA ILE A 219 -8.66 16.27 -33.80
C ILE A 219 -8.49 15.07 -32.84
N VAL A 220 -8.25 13.88 -33.40
CA VAL A 220 -8.07 12.66 -32.61
C VAL A 220 -6.86 12.80 -31.67
N ALA A 221 -5.77 13.41 -32.12
CA ALA A 221 -4.59 13.67 -31.30
C ALA A 221 -4.88 14.64 -30.15
N GLY A 222 -5.69 15.69 -30.36
CA GLY A 222 -6.09 16.63 -29.30
C GLY A 222 -6.97 15.95 -28.25
N LEU A 223 -7.92 15.12 -28.68
CA LEU A 223 -8.76 14.31 -27.79
C LEU A 223 -7.96 13.24 -27.04
N ALA A 224 -6.99 12.58 -27.69
CA ALA A 224 -6.11 11.62 -27.03
C ALA A 224 -5.18 12.31 -26.01
N ALA A 225 -4.72 13.53 -26.32
CA ALA A 225 -3.98 14.35 -25.37
C ALA A 225 -4.86 14.74 -24.17
N TRP A 226 -6.14 15.10 -24.37
CA TRP A 226 -7.08 15.32 -23.27
C TRP A 226 -7.26 14.06 -22.41
N ALA A 227 -7.52 12.93 -23.06
CA ALA A 227 -7.75 11.63 -22.43
C ALA A 227 -6.57 11.18 -21.54
N SER A 228 -5.36 11.71 -21.75
CA SER A 228 -4.21 11.42 -20.90
C SER A 228 -4.37 11.90 -19.45
N LEU A 229 -5.28 12.85 -19.17
CA LEU A 229 -5.65 13.28 -17.82
C LEU A 229 -6.25 12.13 -17.00
N TYR A 230 -6.94 11.20 -17.66
CA TYR A 230 -7.52 10.05 -17.00
C TYR A 230 -6.52 8.92 -16.72
N TYR A 231 -5.24 9.12 -17.02
CA TYR A 231 -4.13 8.18 -16.80
C TYR A 231 -3.07 8.73 -15.81
N TYR A 232 -3.53 9.30 -14.70
CA TYR A 232 -2.74 9.78 -13.54
C TYR A 232 -1.52 10.66 -13.86
N TYR A 233 -0.37 10.09 -14.27
CA TYR A 233 0.83 10.85 -14.67
C TYR A 233 1.02 11.03 -16.17
N ALA A 234 0.30 10.29 -17.01
CA ALA A 234 0.51 10.29 -18.45
C ALA A 234 0.38 11.70 -19.04
N ALA A 235 -0.56 12.50 -18.56
CA ALA A 235 -0.82 13.85 -19.06
C ALA A 235 0.40 14.77 -19.09
N ARG A 236 1.24 14.71 -18.04
CA ARG A 236 2.43 15.57 -17.91
C ARG A 236 3.49 15.28 -18.98
N VAL A 237 3.39 14.12 -19.62
CA VAL A 237 4.31 13.69 -20.67
C VAL A 237 3.62 13.67 -22.03
N ALA A 238 2.43 13.10 -22.13
CA ALA A 238 1.68 12.93 -23.37
C ALA A 238 1.26 14.27 -24.01
N ILE A 239 0.78 15.24 -23.21
CA ILE A 239 0.31 16.54 -23.74
C ILE A 239 1.44 17.29 -24.45
N PRO A 240 2.59 17.59 -23.79
CA PRO A 240 3.70 18.27 -24.48
C PRO A 240 4.27 17.42 -25.62
N LEU A 241 4.42 16.10 -25.45
CA LEU A 241 4.92 15.23 -26.51
C LEU A 241 4.00 15.18 -27.72
N GLY A 242 2.68 15.27 -27.52
CA GLY A 242 1.70 15.28 -28.61
C GLY A 242 1.91 16.48 -29.53
N LEU A 243 2.06 17.68 -28.98
CA LEU A 243 2.34 18.88 -29.78
C LEU A 243 3.72 18.79 -30.45
N ILE A 244 4.74 18.38 -29.70
CA ILE A 244 6.11 18.23 -30.22
C ILE A 244 6.14 17.22 -31.38
N ALA A 245 5.45 16.08 -31.27
CA ALA A 245 5.37 15.07 -32.31
C ALA A 245 4.64 15.57 -33.56
N LEU A 246 3.57 16.36 -33.42
CA LEU A 246 2.86 16.99 -34.53
C LEU A 246 3.78 17.92 -35.31
N LEU A 247 4.49 18.82 -34.62
CA LEU A 247 5.44 19.74 -35.23
C LEU A 247 6.59 18.99 -35.92
N ALA A 248 7.08 17.92 -35.29
CA ALA A 248 8.16 17.11 -35.82
C ALA A 248 7.72 16.36 -37.10
N GLY A 249 6.50 15.82 -37.14
CA GLY A 249 5.93 15.16 -38.32
C GLY A 249 5.70 16.15 -39.47
N ALA A 250 5.19 17.35 -39.15
CA ALA A 250 4.98 18.41 -40.14
C ALA A 250 6.31 18.91 -40.72
N ARG A 251 7.35 19.06 -39.88
CA ARG A 251 8.71 19.39 -40.32
C ARG A 251 9.29 18.29 -41.22
N ALA A 252 9.10 17.02 -40.86
CA ALA A 252 9.58 15.89 -41.65
C ALA A 252 8.94 15.83 -43.05
N ALA A 253 7.66 16.21 -43.17
CA ALA A 253 6.93 16.28 -44.43
C ALA A 253 7.02 17.65 -45.14
N ARG A 254 7.85 18.59 -44.64
CA ARG A 254 8.03 19.95 -45.17
C ARG A 254 6.69 20.66 -45.41
N VAL A 255 5.78 20.56 -44.44
CA VAL A 255 4.46 21.20 -44.49
C VAL A 255 4.61 22.71 -44.39
N HIS A 256 3.80 23.46 -45.15
CA HIS A 256 3.77 24.92 -45.10
C HIS A 256 3.31 25.44 -43.72
N LEU A 257 3.87 26.56 -43.26
CA LEU A 257 3.63 27.12 -41.92
C LEU A 257 2.15 27.30 -41.61
N GLY A 258 1.35 27.83 -42.54
CA GLY A 258 -0.09 28.02 -42.34
C GLY A 258 -0.86 26.73 -42.02
N TRP A 259 -0.47 25.60 -42.63
CA TRP A 259 -1.03 24.30 -42.31
C TRP A 259 -0.56 23.80 -40.95
N VAL A 260 0.70 24.06 -40.57
CA VAL A 260 1.20 23.73 -39.24
C VAL A 260 0.41 24.47 -38.16
N VAL A 261 0.17 25.77 -38.37
CA VAL A 261 -0.64 26.61 -37.47
C VAL A 261 -2.07 26.07 -37.40
N ALA A 262 -2.71 25.78 -38.53
CA ALA A 262 -4.08 25.25 -38.56
C ALA A 262 -4.21 23.90 -37.82
N LEU A 263 -3.29 22.95 -38.04
CA LEU A 263 -3.30 21.65 -37.35
C LEU A 263 -3.02 21.79 -35.86
N SER A 264 -2.11 22.68 -35.47
CA SER A 264 -1.79 22.95 -34.07
C SER A 264 -2.95 23.63 -33.34
N ALA A 265 -3.62 24.58 -34.01
CA ALA A 265 -4.80 25.24 -33.49
C ALA A 265 -5.96 24.24 -33.31
N LEU A 266 -6.18 23.36 -34.28
CA LEU A 266 -7.22 22.33 -34.17
C LEU A 266 -6.93 21.31 -33.06
N TRP A 267 -5.66 20.89 -32.93
CA TRP A 267 -5.21 20.06 -31.83
C TRP A 267 -5.48 20.73 -30.47
N ALA A 268 -5.14 22.02 -30.34
CA ALA A 268 -5.37 22.78 -29.11
C ALA A 268 -6.86 23.00 -28.82
N LEU A 269 -7.67 23.34 -29.83
CA LEU A 269 -9.12 23.53 -29.68
C LEU A 269 -9.82 22.25 -29.23
N THR A 270 -9.44 21.10 -29.79
CA THR A 270 -10.05 19.81 -29.42
C THR A 270 -9.57 19.29 -28.07
N PHE A 271 -8.36 19.66 -27.64
CA PHE A 271 -7.91 19.49 -26.27
C PHE A 271 -8.66 20.41 -25.28
N LEU A 272 -8.93 21.66 -25.66
CA LEU A 272 -9.60 22.65 -24.81
C LEU A 272 -11.12 22.48 -24.75
N ALA A 273 -11.76 21.92 -25.78
CA ALA A 273 -13.21 21.78 -25.82
C ALA A 273 -13.79 20.97 -24.63
N PRO A 274 -13.23 19.80 -24.25
CA PRO A 274 -13.65 19.09 -23.03
C PRO A 274 -13.42 19.89 -21.75
N TYR A 275 -12.33 20.65 -21.65
CA TYR A 275 -12.07 21.53 -20.51
C TYR A 275 -13.19 22.55 -20.33
N VAL A 276 -13.60 23.20 -21.42
CA VAL A 276 -14.69 24.19 -21.39
C VAL A 276 -16.01 23.51 -21.05
N ALA A 277 -16.29 22.33 -21.60
CA ALA A 277 -17.55 21.61 -21.38
C ALA A 277 -17.71 21.06 -19.95
N LEU A 278 -16.61 20.68 -19.29
CA LEU A 278 -16.65 20.09 -17.96
C LEU A 278 -16.59 21.12 -16.81
N HIS A 279 -16.36 22.41 -17.13
CA HIS A 279 -16.28 23.51 -16.17
C HIS A 279 -15.48 23.20 -14.89
N PRO A 280 -14.22 22.73 -14.99
CA PRO A 280 -13.42 22.44 -13.81
C PRO A 280 -13.14 23.74 -13.01
N PRO A 281 -13.06 23.66 -11.68
CA PRO A 281 -13.02 24.84 -10.81
C PRO A 281 -11.77 25.70 -11.03
N THR A 282 -10.62 25.10 -11.37
CA THR A 282 -9.40 25.83 -11.75
C THR A 282 -8.52 25.03 -12.72
N LEU A 283 -7.70 25.72 -13.52
CA LEU A 283 -6.65 25.09 -14.35
C LEU A 283 -5.69 24.24 -13.51
N GLY A 284 -5.29 24.76 -12.34
CA GLY A 284 -4.43 24.03 -11.40
C GLY A 284 -5.08 22.72 -10.94
N ALA A 285 -6.36 22.74 -10.61
CA ALA A 285 -7.09 21.53 -10.21
C ALA A 285 -7.34 20.54 -11.37
N ALA A 286 -7.28 20.99 -12.62
CA ALA A 286 -7.44 20.12 -13.79
C ALA A 286 -6.12 19.43 -14.20
N PHE A 287 -4.99 20.14 -14.11
CA PHE A 287 -3.71 19.68 -14.67
C PHE A 287 -2.66 19.30 -13.62
N TRP A 288 -2.78 19.82 -12.40
CA TRP A 288 -1.85 19.57 -11.31
C TRP A 288 -2.50 18.67 -10.25
N PRO A 289 -1.83 17.60 -9.80
CA PRO A 289 -2.43 16.69 -8.84
C PRO A 289 -2.46 17.37 -7.47
N ARG A 290 -3.53 17.27 -6.68
CA ARG A 290 -3.54 17.78 -5.29
C ARG A 290 -3.03 16.70 -4.33
N TYR A 291 -1.72 16.43 -4.38
CA TYR A 291 -1.07 15.48 -3.48
C TYR A 291 0.12 16.13 -2.75
N THR A 292 0.18 15.91 -1.44
CA THR A 292 1.27 16.36 -0.58
C THR A 292 2.61 15.80 -1.07
N GLY A 293 3.64 16.64 -1.15
CA GLY A 293 4.99 16.24 -1.57
C GLY A 293 5.34 16.41 -3.05
N TYR A 294 4.40 16.84 -3.91
CA TYR A 294 4.69 17.26 -5.28
C TYR A 294 5.18 18.70 -5.32
N LEU A 295 6.05 19.01 -6.30
CA LEU A 295 6.37 20.39 -6.65
C LEU A 295 5.07 21.17 -6.91
N GLY A 296 4.89 22.35 -6.31
CA GLY A 296 3.67 23.16 -6.44
C GLY A 296 2.54 22.85 -5.45
N ASN A 297 2.73 21.88 -4.54
CA ASN A 297 1.80 21.56 -3.44
C ASN A 297 2.41 21.74 -2.04
N LYS A 298 3.50 22.51 -1.93
CA LYS A 298 4.13 22.87 -0.65
C LYS A 298 3.70 24.26 -0.14
N GLY A 299 2.74 24.88 -0.82
CA GLY A 299 2.29 26.24 -0.52
C GLY A 299 3.08 27.32 -1.27
N GLU A 300 3.75 26.96 -2.37
CA GLU A 300 4.49 27.89 -3.21
C GLU A 300 3.54 28.94 -3.82
N ARG A 301 3.81 30.23 -3.60
CA ARG A 301 2.96 31.34 -4.08
C ARG A 301 3.54 32.07 -5.29
N SER A 302 4.82 31.83 -5.58
CA SER A 302 5.56 32.46 -6.68
C SER A 302 6.48 31.47 -7.39
N LEU A 303 6.97 31.82 -8.59
CA LEU A 303 8.00 31.04 -9.29
C LEU A 303 9.31 30.97 -8.50
N HIS A 304 9.62 32.02 -7.73
CA HIS A 304 10.78 32.02 -6.83
C HIS A 304 10.60 30.98 -5.72
N ASP A 305 9.44 30.93 -5.06
CA ASP A 305 9.14 29.92 -4.04
C ASP A 305 9.21 28.51 -4.63
N LEU A 306 8.64 28.35 -5.82
CA LEU A 306 8.69 27.09 -6.56
C LEU A 306 10.13 26.64 -6.85
N ALA A 307 11.03 27.55 -7.21
CA ALA A 307 12.44 27.22 -7.41
C ALA A 307 13.20 26.98 -6.09
N ALA A 308 13.14 27.94 -5.15
CA ALA A 308 13.89 27.92 -3.90
C ALA A 308 13.51 26.71 -3.02
N GLN A 309 12.22 26.35 -2.97
CA GLN A 309 11.72 25.25 -2.13
C GLN A 309 11.84 23.87 -2.78
N ASN A 310 12.16 23.80 -4.09
CA ASN A 310 12.20 22.53 -4.81
C ASN A 310 13.55 22.18 -5.43
N LEU A 311 14.49 23.12 -5.59
CA LEU A 311 15.79 22.83 -6.22
C LEU A 311 16.55 21.67 -5.53
N GLN A 312 16.72 21.75 -4.20
CA GLN A 312 17.40 20.71 -3.44
C GLN A 312 16.63 19.38 -3.40
N PRO A 313 15.31 19.36 -3.11
CA PRO A 313 14.51 18.14 -3.22
C PRO A 313 14.60 17.49 -4.60
N VAL A 314 14.44 18.26 -5.69
CA VAL A 314 14.52 17.75 -7.06
C VAL A 314 15.91 17.20 -7.37
N ALA A 315 16.99 17.86 -6.96
CA ALA A 315 18.34 17.35 -7.16
C ALA A 315 18.60 16.05 -6.37
N ARG A 316 18.01 15.91 -5.17
CA ARG A 316 18.07 14.69 -4.37
C ARG A 316 17.27 13.56 -5.04
N GLU A 317 16.01 13.82 -5.41
CA GLU A 317 15.15 12.86 -6.10
C GLU A 317 15.74 12.44 -7.45
N ALA A 318 16.28 13.37 -8.24
CA ALA A 318 16.92 13.04 -9.52
C ALA A 318 18.11 12.09 -9.36
N ARG A 319 18.97 12.31 -8.35
CA ARG A 319 20.09 11.40 -8.05
C ARG A 319 19.59 10.03 -7.61
N GLN A 320 18.61 10.00 -6.71
CA GLN A 320 17.98 8.75 -6.26
C GLN A 320 17.29 8.01 -7.42
N ALA A 321 16.63 8.74 -8.32
CA ALA A 321 15.94 8.20 -9.47
C ALA A 321 16.90 7.49 -10.43
N LEU A 322 18.03 8.12 -10.77
CA LEU A 322 19.06 7.51 -11.59
C LEU A 322 19.68 6.29 -10.91
N ALA A 323 20.01 6.40 -9.63
CA ALA A 323 20.60 5.30 -8.88
C ALA A 323 19.64 4.11 -8.78
N ARG A 324 18.35 4.33 -8.53
CA ARG A 324 17.35 3.25 -8.46
C ARG A 324 17.06 2.62 -9.83
N TYR A 325 17.05 3.42 -10.89
CA TYR A 325 16.81 2.89 -12.22
C TYR A 325 17.99 2.04 -12.74
N PHE A 326 19.23 2.42 -12.48
CA PHE A 326 20.42 1.75 -13.05
C PHE A 326 21.20 0.86 -12.07
N LEU A 327 21.18 1.14 -10.77
CA LEU A 327 22.17 0.60 -9.82
C LEU A 327 21.57 -0.23 -8.69
N PHE A 328 20.53 0.26 -8.00
CA PHE A 328 20.07 -0.34 -6.74
C PHE A 328 19.41 -1.72 -6.89
N ASP A 329 19.36 -2.45 -5.78
CA ASP A 329 18.72 -3.77 -5.70
C ASP A 329 17.22 -3.68 -6.04
N ARG A 330 16.75 -4.65 -6.82
CA ARG A 330 15.37 -4.76 -7.31
C ARG A 330 14.39 -5.27 -6.25
N THR A 331 14.91 -5.71 -5.11
CA THR A 331 14.19 -6.42 -4.04
C THR A 331 14.36 -5.77 -2.67
N SER A 332 15.08 -4.65 -2.55
CA SER A 332 15.36 -4.01 -1.27
C SER A 332 14.56 -2.73 -1.05
N TYR A 333 14.19 -2.51 0.21
CA TYR A 333 13.59 -1.27 0.68
C TYR A 333 14.62 -0.15 0.83
N GLU A 334 15.82 -0.47 1.30
CA GLU A 334 16.89 0.51 1.52
C GLU A 334 18.00 0.37 0.47
N PRO A 335 18.68 1.48 0.11
CA PRO A 335 19.92 1.41 -0.64
C PRO A 335 20.94 0.61 0.16
N GLY A 336 21.19 -0.64 -0.22
CA GLY A 336 22.26 -1.42 0.40
C GLY A 336 23.60 -0.70 0.28
N SER A 337 24.49 -0.91 1.25
CA SER A 337 25.86 -0.35 1.24
C SER A 337 26.71 -0.80 0.03
N THR A 338 26.26 -1.82 -0.71
CA THR A 338 26.94 -2.33 -1.90
C THR A 338 26.19 -1.93 -3.18
N TRP A 339 26.82 -1.01 -3.92
CA TRP A 339 26.41 -0.41 -5.20
C TRP A 339 26.27 -1.36 -6.41
N PHE A 340 26.87 -2.56 -6.38
CA PHE A 340 26.80 -3.51 -7.50
C PHE A 340 27.07 -4.95 -7.07
N ARG A 341 26.24 -5.91 -7.51
CA ARG A 341 26.51 -7.34 -7.46
C ARG A 341 26.14 -7.99 -8.79
N TRP A 342 26.70 -9.17 -9.04
CA TRP A 342 26.52 -9.90 -10.30
C TRP A 342 25.25 -10.77 -10.32
N ASP A 343 24.49 -10.83 -9.22
CA ASP A 343 23.28 -11.65 -9.14
C ASP A 343 22.06 -11.01 -9.81
N VAL A 344 21.00 -11.80 -9.98
CA VAL A 344 19.74 -11.38 -10.60
C VAL A 344 18.93 -10.37 -9.77
N ARG A 345 19.23 -10.20 -8.48
CA ARG A 345 18.58 -9.20 -7.61
C ARG A 345 19.16 -7.80 -7.83
N SER A 346 20.38 -7.73 -8.34
CA SER A 346 21.15 -6.49 -8.44
C SER A 346 21.09 -5.83 -9.83
N GLY A 347 21.35 -4.51 -9.86
CA GLY A 347 21.54 -3.75 -11.09
C GLY A 347 20.29 -3.01 -11.59
N GLY A 348 19.57 -2.32 -10.70
CA GLY A 348 18.50 -1.37 -11.01
C GLY A 348 17.24 -1.98 -11.64
N LEU A 349 16.29 -1.11 -11.98
CA LEU A 349 15.07 -1.45 -12.73
C LEU A 349 15.34 -1.82 -14.21
N CYS A 350 16.47 -1.38 -14.77
CA CYS A 350 16.90 -1.67 -16.14
C CYS A 350 18.01 -2.73 -16.16
N LEU A 351 17.90 -3.74 -17.03
CA LEU A 351 18.98 -4.72 -17.19
C LEU A 351 20.25 -4.08 -17.78
N LEU A 352 21.42 -4.47 -17.27
CA LEU A 352 22.72 -3.93 -17.71
C LEU A 352 22.91 -3.91 -19.25
N PRO A 353 22.60 -4.98 -20.02
CA PRO A 353 22.71 -4.93 -21.47
C PRO A 353 21.83 -3.85 -22.12
N VAL A 354 20.62 -3.65 -21.61
CA VAL A 354 19.69 -2.60 -22.09
C VAL A 354 20.20 -1.22 -21.67
N ALA A 355 20.77 -1.09 -20.47
CA ALA A 355 21.42 0.14 -20.01
C ALA A 355 22.57 0.56 -20.95
N LEU A 356 23.47 -0.36 -21.27
CA LEU A 356 24.61 -0.12 -22.16
C LEU A 356 24.17 0.21 -23.60
N LEU A 357 23.22 -0.55 -24.14
CA LEU A 357 22.66 -0.24 -25.47
C LEU A 357 21.95 1.11 -25.48
N GLY A 358 21.24 1.47 -24.41
CA GLY A 358 20.62 2.77 -24.24
C GLY A 358 21.64 3.90 -24.21
N LEU A 359 22.77 3.74 -23.51
CA LEU A 359 23.87 4.70 -23.50
C LEU A 359 24.50 4.88 -24.89
N LEU A 360 24.70 3.78 -25.63
CA LEU A 360 25.17 3.82 -27.01
C LEU A 360 24.18 4.56 -27.92
N GLY A 361 22.88 4.30 -27.76
CA GLY A 361 21.82 4.99 -28.48
C GLY A 361 21.74 6.48 -28.14
N LEU A 362 21.89 6.83 -26.86
CA LEU A 362 21.97 8.21 -26.38
C LEU A 362 23.17 8.93 -27.02
N ALA A 363 24.36 8.34 -26.97
CA ALA A 363 25.55 8.90 -27.59
C ALA A 363 25.40 9.05 -29.12
N ALA A 364 24.81 8.05 -29.79
CA ALA A 364 24.53 8.10 -31.22
C ALA A 364 23.54 9.22 -31.58
N THR A 365 22.48 9.37 -30.77
CA THR A 365 21.46 10.41 -30.94
C THR A 365 22.04 11.80 -30.72
N LEU A 366 22.84 12.01 -29.66
CA LEU A 366 23.48 13.30 -29.37
C LEU A 366 24.47 13.72 -30.47
N ARG A 367 25.20 12.77 -31.06
CA ARG A 367 26.10 13.04 -32.19
C ARG A 367 25.36 13.42 -33.48
N ARG A 368 24.13 12.94 -33.65
CA ARG A 368 23.30 13.16 -34.86
C ARG A 368 21.83 13.34 -34.47
N PRO A 369 21.45 14.51 -33.90
CA PRO A 369 20.13 14.71 -33.29
C PRO A 369 18.97 14.47 -34.26
N GLY A 370 19.18 14.74 -35.55
CA GLY A 370 18.46 14.18 -36.70
C GLY A 370 16.98 13.83 -36.46
N ARG A 371 16.61 12.57 -36.66
CA ARG A 371 15.25 12.05 -36.42
C ARG A 371 15.04 11.52 -34.99
N GLN A 372 16.11 11.42 -34.20
CA GLN A 372 16.10 10.68 -32.92
C GLN A 372 15.88 11.59 -31.69
N TRP A 373 15.94 12.91 -31.83
CA TRP A 373 15.73 13.86 -30.73
C TRP A 373 14.37 13.72 -30.03
N LEU A 374 13.33 13.24 -30.72
CA LEU A 374 12.02 13.05 -30.07
C LEU A 374 12.14 12.05 -28.92
N TRP A 375 12.93 10.98 -29.06
CA TRP A 375 13.17 10.02 -27.98
C TRP A 375 13.96 10.63 -26.82
N LEU A 376 14.78 11.65 -27.06
CA LEU A 376 15.38 12.45 -25.98
C LEU A 376 14.32 13.28 -25.26
N ALA A 377 13.34 13.84 -25.97
CA ALA A 377 12.22 14.54 -25.35
C ALA A 377 11.36 13.58 -24.50
N VAL A 378 11.10 12.36 -24.99
CA VAL A 378 10.41 11.32 -24.20
C VAL A 378 11.24 10.94 -22.97
N ALA A 379 12.56 10.75 -23.11
CA ALA A 379 13.44 10.42 -21.99
C ALA A 379 13.48 11.56 -20.96
N PHE A 380 13.58 12.81 -21.40
CA PHE A 380 13.61 13.98 -20.53
C PHE A 380 12.29 14.13 -19.75
N LEU A 381 11.15 14.13 -20.45
CA LEU A 381 9.84 14.30 -19.80
C LEU A 381 9.46 13.06 -18.96
N GLY A 382 9.82 11.87 -19.40
CA GLY A 382 9.64 10.64 -18.64
C GLY A 382 10.48 10.61 -17.35
N PHE A 383 11.70 11.15 -17.38
CA PHE A 383 12.56 11.30 -16.19
C PHE A 383 12.13 12.45 -15.27
N ALA A 384 11.55 13.52 -15.84
CA ALA A 384 11.02 14.63 -15.07
C ALA A 384 9.91 14.18 -14.11
N LEU A 385 9.14 13.14 -14.46
CA LEU A 385 8.12 12.56 -13.56
C LEU A 385 8.70 12.15 -12.20
N PRO A 386 9.63 11.17 -12.10
CA PRO A 386 10.21 10.80 -10.81
C PRO A 386 11.12 11.88 -10.21
N ALA A 387 11.72 12.78 -10.99
CA ALA A 387 12.60 13.83 -10.46
C ALA A 387 11.86 15.02 -9.83
N LEU A 388 10.70 15.41 -10.38
CA LEU A 388 9.89 16.54 -9.90
C LEU A 388 8.84 16.13 -8.86
N SER A 389 8.85 14.85 -8.46
CA SER A 389 7.91 14.27 -7.50
C SER A 389 8.65 13.26 -6.62
N MET A 390 7.94 12.55 -5.73
CA MET A 390 8.56 11.41 -5.05
C MET A 390 8.97 10.31 -6.04
N THR A 391 10.23 9.92 -6.06
CA THR A 391 10.66 8.83 -6.93
C THR A 391 9.82 7.57 -6.61
N THR A 392 9.25 6.89 -7.62
CA THR A 392 8.51 5.61 -7.47
C THR A 392 8.66 4.78 -8.74
N ALA A 393 8.63 3.43 -8.65
CA ALA A 393 8.88 2.55 -9.79
C ALA A 393 7.90 2.78 -10.97
N ARG A 394 6.60 2.96 -10.70
CA ARG A 394 5.58 3.26 -11.72
C ARG A 394 5.85 4.54 -12.52
N ARG A 395 6.53 5.54 -11.93
CA ARG A 395 6.85 6.81 -12.60
C ARG A 395 7.98 6.64 -13.63
N PHE A 396 8.72 5.54 -13.61
CA PHE A 396 9.72 5.22 -14.63
C PHE A 396 9.15 4.58 -15.90
N LEU A 397 7.88 4.20 -15.95
CA LEU A 397 7.34 3.46 -17.11
C LEU A 397 7.52 4.18 -18.45
N VAL A 398 7.37 5.51 -18.47
CA VAL A 398 7.58 6.33 -19.68
C VAL A 398 9.07 6.58 -19.94
N PHE A 399 9.89 6.71 -18.89
CA PHE A 399 11.33 6.81 -19.04
C PHE A 399 11.93 5.52 -19.62
N ASP A 400 11.51 4.36 -19.12
CA ASP A 400 11.92 3.04 -19.58
C ASP A 400 11.49 2.79 -21.03
N LEU A 401 10.31 3.27 -21.43
CA LEU A 401 9.89 3.30 -22.83
C LEU A 401 10.90 4.06 -23.71
N ALA A 402 11.29 5.27 -23.30
CA ALA A 402 12.30 6.04 -24.02
C ALA A 402 13.65 5.34 -24.05
N TRP A 403 14.03 4.70 -22.94
CA TRP A 403 15.26 3.94 -22.82
C TRP A 403 15.28 2.71 -23.74
N CYS A 404 14.15 2.03 -23.91
CA CYS A 404 13.97 0.94 -24.88
C CYS A 404 14.15 1.45 -26.33
N ALA A 405 13.64 2.64 -26.65
CA ALA A 405 13.85 3.26 -27.97
C ALA A 405 15.33 3.61 -28.21
N LEU A 406 16.01 4.14 -27.18
CA LEU A 406 17.45 4.39 -27.22
C LEU A 406 18.23 3.08 -27.37
N ALA A 407 17.87 2.02 -26.66
CA ALA A 407 18.51 0.71 -26.78
C ALA A 407 18.35 0.13 -28.20
N ALA A 408 17.17 0.26 -28.81
CA ALA A 408 16.97 -0.10 -30.22
C ALA A 408 17.88 0.70 -31.16
N GLY A 409 17.99 2.02 -30.93
CA GLY A 409 18.90 2.90 -31.67
C GLY A 409 20.38 2.52 -31.48
N GLY A 410 20.78 2.19 -30.24
CA GLY A 410 22.13 1.76 -29.90
C GLY A 410 22.49 0.42 -30.52
N LEU A 411 21.57 -0.55 -30.53
CA LEU A 411 21.76 -1.82 -31.23
C LEU A 411 21.94 -1.61 -32.73
N LEU A 412 21.12 -0.76 -33.36
CA LEU A 412 21.31 -0.42 -34.77
C LEU A 412 22.64 0.30 -35.02
N ALA A 413 23.07 1.18 -34.12
CA ALA A 413 24.37 1.83 -34.22
C ALA A 413 25.52 0.82 -34.09
N LEU A 414 25.39 -0.17 -33.19
CA LEU A 414 26.34 -1.26 -32.99
C LEU A 414 26.46 -2.13 -34.26
N LEU A 415 25.32 -2.52 -34.85
CA LEU A 415 25.28 -3.32 -36.08
C LEU A 415 25.85 -2.56 -37.30
N ARG A 416 25.90 -1.22 -37.24
CA ARG A 416 26.50 -0.36 -38.28
C ARG A 416 27.98 -0.04 -38.03
N ALA A 417 28.51 -0.37 -36.85
CA ALA A 417 29.86 -0.02 -36.46
C ALA A 417 30.91 -0.79 -37.30
N PRO A 418 32.14 -0.26 -37.45
CA PRO A 418 33.17 -0.89 -38.27
C PRO A 418 33.50 -2.34 -37.90
N PHE A 419 33.45 -2.68 -36.61
CA PHE A 419 33.73 -4.05 -36.17
C PHE A 419 32.62 -5.05 -36.52
N ALA A 420 31.38 -4.58 -36.74
CA ALA A 420 30.27 -5.42 -37.18
C ALA A 420 30.47 -5.94 -38.61
N ARG A 421 31.43 -5.39 -39.38
CA ARG A 421 31.86 -5.92 -40.70
C ARG A 421 32.39 -7.35 -40.63
N ALA A 422 32.83 -7.79 -39.44
CA ALA A 422 33.26 -9.15 -39.20
C ALA A 422 32.10 -10.16 -39.17
N ILE A 423 30.85 -9.69 -39.01
CA ILE A 423 29.65 -10.52 -39.00
C ILE A 423 29.21 -10.79 -40.46
N PRO A 424 29.01 -12.04 -40.88
CA PRO A 424 28.48 -12.33 -42.21
C PRO A 424 27.12 -11.65 -42.43
N ALA A 425 26.88 -11.07 -43.61
CA ALA A 425 25.62 -10.38 -43.92
C ALA A 425 24.37 -11.23 -43.66
N ARG A 426 24.46 -12.54 -43.94
CA ARG A 426 23.39 -13.53 -43.66
C ARG A 426 23.11 -13.74 -42.17
N ALA A 427 24.08 -13.44 -41.29
CA ALA A 427 23.97 -13.61 -39.85
C ALA A 427 23.48 -12.33 -39.13
N VAL A 428 23.55 -11.15 -39.77
CA VAL A 428 23.15 -9.88 -39.14
C VAL A 428 21.68 -9.89 -38.65
N PRO A 429 20.68 -10.37 -39.42
CA PRO A 429 19.30 -10.45 -38.93
C PRO A 429 19.15 -11.37 -37.71
N TRP A 430 19.88 -12.49 -37.69
CA TRP A 430 19.89 -13.41 -36.56
C TRP A 430 20.53 -12.78 -35.32
N THR A 431 21.63 -12.04 -35.47
CA THR A 431 22.25 -11.30 -34.36
C THR A 431 21.32 -10.22 -33.82
N ALA A 432 20.64 -9.49 -34.71
CA ALA A 432 19.66 -8.46 -34.33
C ALA A 432 18.47 -9.05 -33.56
N ALA A 433 18.04 -10.27 -33.89
CA ALA A 433 16.97 -10.99 -33.20
C ALA A 433 17.43 -11.66 -31.89
N ALA A 434 18.63 -12.25 -31.87
CA ALA A 434 19.13 -13.02 -30.73
C ALA A 434 19.29 -12.16 -29.47
N ILE A 435 19.73 -10.91 -29.61
CA ILE A 435 19.93 -9.99 -28.48
C ILE A 435 18.64 -9.74 -27.69
N PRO A 436 17.55 -9.21 -28.29
CA PRO A 436 16.31 -9.00 -27.56
C PRO A 436 15.66 -10.32 -27.10
N ILE A 437 15.85 -11.44 -27.80
CA ILE A 437 15.37 -12.77 -27.35
C ILE A 437 16.07 -13.18 -26.05
N LEU A 438 17.40 -13.08 -25.99
CA LEU A 438 18.18 -13.43 -24.80
C LEU A 438 17.85 -12.50 -23.63
N ILE A 439 17.72 -11.20 -23.89
CA ILE A 439 17.31 -10.21 -22.89
C ILE A 439 15.89 -10.52 -22.40
N GLY A 440 14.94 -10.80 -23.30
CA GLY A 440 13.57 -11.12 -22.93
C GLY A 440 13.46 -12.41 -22.14
N GLY A 441 14.17 -13.47 -22.55
CA GLY A 441 14.26 -14.72 -21.80
C GLY A 441 14.86 -14.52 -20.41
N TRP A 442 15.94 -13.75 -20.31
CA TRP A 442 16.54 -13.41 -19.02
C TRP A 442 15.60 -12.59 -18.14
N SER A 443 14.95 -11.55 -18.68
CA SER A 443 13.96 -10.74 -17.97
C SER A 443 12.83 -11.60 -17.43
N PHE A 444 12.25 -12.45 -18.27
CA PHE A 444 11.14 -13.32 -17.89
C PHE A 444 11.56 -14.30 -16.80
N VAL A 445 12.68 -15.02 -16.98
CA VAL A 445 13.19 -15.95 -15.97
C VAL A 445 13.53 -15.22 -14.67
N SER A 446 14.10 -14.02 -14.74
CA SER A 446 14.43 -13.21 -13.56
C SER A 446 13.16 -12.82 -12.79
N VAL A 447 12.16 -12.26 -13.48
CA VAL A 447 10.88 -11.87 -12.86
C VAL A 447 10.19 -13.09 -12.25
N MET A 448 10.13 -14.19 -12.98
CA MET A 448 9.52 -15.43 -12.50
C MET A 448 10.23 -16.01 -11.29
N ALA A 449 11.57 -16.10 -11.35
CA ALA A 449 12.37 -16.67 -10.30
C ALA A 449 12.33 -15.82 -9.03
N LEU A 450 12.46 -14.49 -9.16
CA LEU A 450 12.41 -13.57 -8.04
C LEU A 450 11.03 -13.56 -7.36
N ASN A 451 9.93 -13.55 -8.13
CA ASN A 451 8.58 -13.66 -7.56
C ASN A 451 8.37 -14.99 -6.83
N ALA A 452 8.87 -16.09 -7.38
CA ALA A 452 8.69 -17.43 -6.79
C ALA A 452 9.51 -17.67 -5.52
N ILE A 453 10.52 -16.84 -5.23
CA ILE A 453 11.28 -16.89 -3.96
C ILE A 453 10.85 -15.81 -2.96
N LEU A 454 9.82 -15.01 -3.29
CA LEU A 454 9.31 -14.03 -2.34
C LEU A 454 8.82 -14.76 -1.08
N PRO A 455 9.22 -14.29 0.11
CA PRO A 455 8.65 -14.79 1.34
C PRO A 455 7.13 -14.66 1.31
N ARG A 456 6.42 -15.60 1.94
CA ARG A 456 4.95 -15.54 1.97
C ARG A 456 4.39 -14.53 2.98
N GLY A 457 5.24 -13.75 3.64
CA GLY A 457 4.83 -12.75 4.62
C GLY A 457 4.11 -11.53 4.02
N HIS A 458 3.88 -10.52 4.86
CA HIS A 458 3.34 -9.23 4.46
C HIS A 458 4.45 -8.22 4.13
N ARG A 459 4.10 -7.11 3.48
CA ARG A 459 5.02 -6.01 3.09
C ARG A 459 6.24 -6.48 2.28
N GLN A 460 6.05 -7.50 1.44
CA GLN A 460 7.14 -8.03 0.63
C GLN A 460 7.34 -7.17 -0.62
N PRO A 461 8.56 -6.68 -0.89
CA PRO A 461 8.84 -5.85 -2.05
C PRO A 461 8.74 -6.66 -3.34
N ILE A 462 7.81 -6.28 -4.23
CA ILE A 462 7.63 -6.93 -5.52
C ILE A 462 8.87 -6.63 -6.39
N PRO A 463 9.61 -7.62 -6.88
CA PRO A 463 10.80 -7.39 -7.70
C PRO A 463 10.47 -6.52 -8.92
N PHE A 464 11.22 -5.44 -9.15
CA PHE A 464 10.97 -4.41 -10.18
C PHE A 464 9.67 -3.59 -10.04
N GLY A 465 8.72 -4.02 -9.20
CA GLY A 465 7.54 -3.25 -8.80
C GLY A 465 7.84 -2.31 -7.63
N GLU A 466 8.78 -2.72 -6.78
CA GLU A 466 9.29 -2.03 -5.61
C GLU A 466 10.80 -1.84 -5.73
N ALA A 467 11.28 -0.65 -5.40
CA ALA A 467 12.72 -0.34 -5.37
C ALA A 467 13.02 0.72 -4.29
N GLY A 468 12.38 0.57 -3.12
CA GLY A 468 12.57 1.40 -1.91
C GLY A 468 11.58 2.55 -1.72
N PHE A 469 10.37 2.40 -2.25
CA PHE A 469 9.33 3.41 -2.37
C PHE A 469 8.03 3.07 -1.62
N THR A 470 7.88 1.86 -1.06
CA THR A 470 6.64 1.32 -0.47
C THR A 470 5.43 1.26 -1.42
N ASP A 471 5.67 1.34 -2.73
CA ASP A 471 4.63 1.50 -3.75
C ASP A 471 4.34 0.20 -4.51
N GLY A 472 5.07 -0.87 -4.20
CA GLY A 472 4.94 -2.20 -4.81
C GLY A 472 5.06 -3.30 -3.76
N LEU A 473 4.33 -3.19 -2.65
CA LEU A 473 4.33 -4.22 -1.61
C LEU A 473 3.23 -5.27 -1.87
N THR A 474 3.50 -6.52 -1.49
CA THR A 474 2.54 -7.63 -1.57
C THR A 474 2.41 -8.39 -0.24
N CYS A 475 1.30 -9.12 -0.09
CA CYS A 475 1.10 -10.14 0.94
C CYS A 475 0.70 -11.44 0.24
N LEU A 476 1.65 -12.36 0.03
CA LEU A 476 1.36 -13.60 -0.69
C LEU A 476 0.49 -14.54 0.15
N ARG A 477 0.71 -14.62 1.47
CA ARG A 477 -0.16 -15.39 2.37
C ARG A 477 -1.61 -14.89 2.30
N CYS A 478 -1.84 -13.59 2.15
CA CYS A 478 -3.19 -13.06 2.08
C CYS A 478 -3.94 -13.51 0.80
N VAL A 479 -3.22 -13.68 -0.32
CA VAL A 479 -3.78 -14.29 -1.54
C VAL A 479 -4.07 -15.76 -1.34
N ASP A 480 -3.13 -16.48 -0.73
CA ASP A 480 -3.28 -17.92 -0.46
C ASP A 480 -4.51 -18.15 0.45
N ALA A 481 -4.66 -17.35 1.50
CA ALA A 481 -5.85 -17.33 2.36
C ALA A 481 -7.13 -16.99 1.59
N GLY A 482 -7.11 -15.98 0.72
CA GLY A 482 -8.26 -15.65 -0.14
C GLY A 482 -8.68 -16.82 -1.06
N ARG A 483 -7.73 -17.61 -1.56
CA ARG A 483 -8.01 -18.82 -2.34
C ARG A 483 -8.52 -19.97 -1.49
N GLU A 484 -8.03 -20.11 -0.26
CA GLU A 484 -8.57 -21.05 0.73
C GLU A 484 -10.03 -20.69 1.04
N PHE A 485 -10.32 -19.42 1.33
CA PHE A 485 -11.68 -18.93 1.56
C PHE A 485 -12.58 -19.12 0.34
N GLN A 486 -12.08 -18.86 -0.87
CA GLN A 486 -12.83 -19.15 -2.10
C GLN A 486 -13.28 -20.61 -2.16
N GLN A 487 -12.38 -21.56 -1.83
CA GLN A 487 -12.72 -22.99 -1.85
C GLN A 487 -13.76 -23.34 -0.79
N GLU A 488 -13.62 -22.81 0.42
CA GLU A 488 -14.58 -23.01 1.52
C GLU A 488 -15.96 -22.43 1.21
N ILE A 489 -16.01 -21.21 0.67
CA ILE A 489 -17.25 -20.54 0.29
C ILE A 489 -17.93 -21.27 -0.87
N THR A 490 -17.16 -21.81 -1.82
CA THR A 490 -17.70 -22.65 -2.90
C THR A 490 -18.40 -23.90 -2.33
N ARG A 491 -17.91 -24.44 -1.21
CA ARG A 491 -18.53 -25.52 -0.43
C ARG A 491 -19.61 -25.04 0.54
N ASN A 492 -20.24 -23.90 0.28
CA ASN A 492 -21.30 -23.33 1.11
C ASN A 492 -20.90 -23.03 2.57
N THR A 493 -19.61 -22.76 2.84
CA THR A 493 -19.16 -22.28 4.16
C THR A 493 -19.29 -20.77 4.25
N PHE A 494 -19.63 -20.24 5.42
CA PHE A 494 -19.56 -18.81 5.72
C PHE A 494 -18.27 -18.50 6.46
N VAL A 495 -17.45 -17.58 5.95
CA VAL A 495 -16.16 -17.23 6.56
C VAL A 495 -16.31 -15.96 7.38
N VAL A 496 -15.94 -16.03 8.66
CA VAL A 496 -15.79 -14.88 9.55
C VAL A 496 -14.30 -14.70 9.84
N LEU A 497 -13.72 -13.65 9.27
CA LEU A 497 -12.34 -13.24 9.55
C LEU A 497 -12.30 -12.52 10.91
N VAL A 498 -11.41 -12.95 11.80
CA VAL A 498 -11.14 -12.32 13.09
C VAL A 498 -9.66 -11.99 13.15
N ASP A 499 -9.32 -10.72 12.90
CA ASP A 499 -7.95 -10.29 12.68
C ASP A 499 -7.77 -8.81 13.01
N SER A 500 -6.99 -8.51 14.05
CA SER A 500 -6.79 -7.13 14.55
C SER A 500 -5.62 -6.39 13.88
N ASP A 501 -4.94 -7.00 12.89
CA ASP A 501 -3.73 -6.46 12.28
C ASP A 501 -3.98 -5.37 11.21
N LEU A 502 -4.61 -4.26 11.60
CA LEU A 502 -4.94 -3.16 10.68
C LEU A 502 -3.71 -2.56 9.97
N GLY A 503 -2.52 -2.70 10.55
CA GLY A 503 -1.26 -2.23 9.99
C GLY A 503 -0.82 -3.04 8.76
N ARG A 504 -1.17 -4.33 8.70
CA ARG A 504 -1.05 -5.17 7.50
C ARG A 504 -2.13 -4.83 6.48
N GLU A 505 -3.33 -4.52 6.94
CA GLU A 505 -4.52 -4.25 6.12
C GLU A 505 -4.56 -2.84 5.51
N ASN A 506 -3.46 -2.09 5.59
CA ASN A 506 -3.40 -0.72 5.10
C ASN A 506 -3.62 -0.63 3.58
N ARG A 507 -4.61 0.17 3.19
CA ARG A 507 -4.99 0.49 1.80
C ARG A 507 -3.88 1.09 0.94
N THR A 508 -2.76 1.52 1.48
CA THR A 508 -1.62 1.98 0.67
C THR A 508 -0.50 0.95 0.54
N SER A 509 -0.60 -0.22 1.18
CA SER A 509 0.45 -1.24 1.23
C SER A 509 0.02 -2.49 2.03
N PRO A 510 0.26 -3.72 1.54
CA PRO A 510 -0.40 -4.46 0.44
C PRO A 510 -1.89 -4.79 0.67
N GLY A 511 -2.54 -5.50 -0.28
CA GLY A 511 -3.84 -6.19 -0.06
C GLY A 511 -3.68 -7.14 1.09
N GLY A 512 -4.45 -6.97 2.17
CA GLY A 512 -4.47 -7.97 3.21
C GLY A 512 -5.75 -8.79 3.21
N LEU A 513 -6.03 -9.47 4.31
CA LEU A 513 -7.00 -10.55 4.38
C LEU A 513 -8.45 -10.16 4.02
N PRO A 514 -9.02 -9.02 4.45
CA PRO A 514 -10.41 -8.69 4.13
C PRO A 514 -10.61 -8.44 2.63
N VAL A 515 -9.67 -7.76 1.95
CA VAL A 515 -9.77 -7.53 0.49
C VAL A 515 -9.78 -8.86 -0.27
N TYR A 516 -8.85 -9.75 0.05
CA TYR A 516 -8.79 -11.05 -0.63
C TYR A 516 -9.89 -12.01 -0.21
N GLY A 517 -10.44 -11.88 1.00
CA GLY A 517 -11.63 -12.62 1.44
C GLY A 517 -12.88 -12.19 0.69
N LYS A 518 -13.13 -10.88 0.55
CA LYS A 518 -14.21 -10.33 -0.29
C LYS A 518 -14.04 -10.76 -1.76
N LEU A 519 -12.82 -10.75 -2.28
CA LEU A 519 -12.54 -11.21 -3.64
C LEU A 519 -12.78 -12.72 -3.77
N GLY A 520 -12.34 -13.53 -2.81
CA GLY A 520 -12.60 -14.97 -2.77
C GLY A 520 -14.09 -15.30 -2.75
N ALA A 521 -14.87 -14.58 -1.95
CA ALA A 521 -16.33 -14.69 -1.89
C ALA A 521 -17.00 -14.31 -3.22
N LEU A 522 -16.54 -13.22 -3.85
CA LEU A 522 -17.01 -12.80 -5.17
C LEU A 522 -16.71 -13.84 -6.25
N VAL A 523 -15.50 -14.41 -6.26
CA VAL A 523 -15.09 -15.44 -7.22
C VAL A 523 -15.85 -16.75 -7.00
N ALA A 524 -16.19 -17.09 -5.76
CA ALA A 524 -17.05 -18.22 -5.42
C ALA A 524 -18.54 -17.99 -5.79
N GLY A 525 -18.90 -16.80 -6.27
CA GLY A 525 -20.28 -16.45 -6.64
C GLY A 525 -21.21 -16.20 -5.44
N ARG A 526 -20.65 -16.02 -4.24
CA ARG A 526 -21.37 -15.86 -2.97
C ARG A 526 -20.77 -14.70 -2.16
N PRO A 527 -20.84 -13.45 -2.65
CA PRO A 527 -20.16 -12.31 -2.04
C PRO A 527 -20.61 -12.01 -0.60
N GLU A 528 -21.77 -12.51 -0.18
CA GLU A 528 -22.32 -12.42 1.17
C GLU A 528 -21.75 -13.42 2.18
N HIS A 529 -21.01 -14.46 1.75
CA HIS A 529 -20.46 -15.52 2.60
C HIS A 529 -19.11 -15.16 3.27
N PHE A 530 -18.75 -13.88 3.32
CA PHE A 530 -17.53 -13.39 3.97
C PHE A 530 -17.83 -12.13 4.77
N LEU A 531 -17.38 -12.08 6.03
CA LEU A 531 -17.44 -10.91 6.89
C LEU A 531 -16.18 -10.83 7.76
N GLU A 532 -15.86 -9.62 8.22
CA GLU A 532 -14.80 -9.36 9.20
C GLU A 532 -15.42 -8.95 10.53
N LEU A 533 -15.07 -9.65 11.62
CA LEU A 533 -15.68 -9.45 12.93
C LEU A 533 -15.40 -8.04 13.48
N TYR A 534 -14.16 -7.56 13.44
CA TYR A 534 -13.81 -6.26 14.02
C TYR A 534 -14.40 -5.08 13.24
N ALA A 535 -14.47 -5.16 11.91
CA ALA A 535 -15.20 -4.19 11.10
C ALA A 535 -16.69 -4.12 11.49
N VAL A 536 -17.31 -5.27 11.77
CA VAL A 536 -18.70 -5.35 12.24
C VAL A 536 -18.84 -4.83 13.68
N MET A 537 -17.94 -5.20 14.60
CA MET A 537 -17.94 -4.67 15.97
C MET A 537 -17.78 -3.15 16.02
N ARG A 538 -16.95 -2.61 15.12
CA ARG A 538 -16.74 -1.17 14.96
C ARG A 538 -17.90 -0.46 14.24
N ASP A 539 -18.81 -1.21 13.60
CA ASP A 539 -19.78 -0.66 12.65
C ASP A 539 -19.10 0.23 11.59
N PHE A 540 -17.96 -0.23 11.07
CA PHE A 540 -17.26 0.46 9.98
C PHE A 540 -16.40 -0.51 9.18
N ASP A 541 -16.84 -0.82 7.96
CA ASP A 541 -16.03 -1.52 6.98
C ASP A 541 -15.07 -0.53 6.33
N GLY A 542 -13.77 -0.77 6.49
CA GLY A 542 -12.77 0.02 5.81
C GLY A 542 -12.59 -0.38 4.35
N GLU A 543 -12.78 -1.66 4.03
CA GLU A 543 -12.26 -2.20 2.80
C GLU A 543 -13.24 -2.04 1.62
N PRO A 544 -12.74 -1.88 0.38
CA PRO A 544 -13.58 -1.73 -0.80
C PRO A 544 -14.59 -2.89 -0.94
N PRO A 545 -15.69 -2.68 -1.67
CA PRO A 545 -16.01 -1.52 -2.52
C PRO A 545 -16.80 -0.41 -1.80
N LEU A 546 -17.02 -0.52 -0.50
CA LEU A 546 -17.74 0.47 0.31
C LEU A 546 -17.02 0.65 1.63
N ALA A 547 -16.38 1.80 1.80
CA ALA A 547 -16.01 2.26 3.12
C ALA A 547 -17.24 2.91 3.78
N GLY A 548 -17.56 2.53 5.01
CA GLY A 548 -18.71 3.09 5.72
C GLY A 548 -19.31 2.15 6.77
N PRO A 549 -20.42 2.57 7.39
CA PRO A 549 -21.09 1.78 8.40
C PRO A 549 -21.60 0.46 7.84
N CYS A 550 -21.51 -0.58 8.66
CA CYS A 550 -21.96 -1.93 8.34
C CYS A 550 -23.48 -2.05 8.50
N PHE A 551 -24.04 -1.38 9.51
CA PHE A 551 -25.45 -1.39 9.86
C PHE A 551 -25.89 -0.03 10.43
N ASP A 552 -27.17 0.09 10.80
CA ASP A 552 -27.66 1.23 11.56
C ASP A 552 -27.58 0.91 13.06
N SER A 553 -26.57 1.46 13.74
CA SER A 553 -26.34 1.23 15.17
C SER A 553 -27.40 1.83 16.10
N ALA A 554 -28.37 2.58 15.57
CA ALA A 554 -29.58 2.97 16.30
C ALA A 554 -30.65 1.87 16.32
N VAL A 555 -30.59 0.91 15.38
CA VAL A 555 -31.61 -0.13 15.17
C VAL A 555 -31.13 -1.50 15.60
N THR A 556 -29.85 -1.82 15.42
CA THR A 556 -29.27 -3.14 15.73
C THR A 556 -27.88 -3.01 16.35
N ASP A 557 -27.44 -4.03 17.05
CA ASP A 557 -26.04 -4.21 17.49
C ASP A 557 -25.26 -5.10 16.51
N PHE A 558 -23.95 -5.18 16.73
CA PHE A 558 -23.03 -5.94 15.87
C PHE A 558 -23.27 -7.45 15.90
N ALA A 559 -23.69 -8.02 17.04
CA ALA A 559 -23.94 -9.45 17.19
C ALA A 559 -25.20 -9.83 16.42
N SER A 560 -26.29 -9.10 16.64
CA SER A 560 -27.56 -9.26 15.94
C SER A 560 -27.38 -9.14 14.43
N TYR A 561 -26.64 -8.12 13.96
CA TYR A 561 -26.31 -7.97 12.54
C TYR A 561 -25.49 -9.15 11.99
N LEU A 562 -24.42 -9.56 12.67
CA LEU A 562 -23.57 -10.66 12.24
C LEU A 562 -24.38 -11.97 12.13
N ILE A 563 -25.20 -12.28 13.13
CA ILE A 563 -26.04 -13.48 13.18
C ILE A 563 -27.06 -13.45 12.05
N GLU A 564 -27.79 -12.34 11.87
CA GLU A 564 -28.78 -12.21 10.80
C GLU A 564 -28.15 -12.43 9.41
N ARG A 565 -26.95 -11.91 9.19
CA ARG A 565 -26.20 -12.09 7.93
C ARG A 565 -25.84 -13.56 7.69
N ILE A 566 -25.36 -14.26 8.73
CA ILE A 566 -25.03 -15.68 8.66
C ILE A 566 -26.31 -16.52 8.43
N GLU A 567 -27.38 -16.24 9.16
CA GLU A 567 -28.67 -16.93 9.01
C GLU A 567 -29.28 -16.76 7.64
N ARG A 568 -29.23 -15.55 7.08
CA ARG A 568 -29.71 -15.28 5.72
C ARG A 568 -28.93 -16.04 4.65
N ALA A 569 -27.63 -16.24 4.84
CA ALA A 569 -26.79 -17.01 3.92
C ALA A 569 -27.05 -18.53 4.01
N HIS A 570 -27.57 -19.00 5.15
CA HIS A 570 -27.86 -20.41 5.45
C HIS A 570 -26.75 -21.40 5.02
N PRO A 571 -25.50 -21.21 5.52
CA PRO A 571 -24.35 -22.02 5.15
C PRO A 571 -24.41 -23.44 5.76
N ASP A 572 -23.57 -24.34 5.25
CA ASP A 572 -23.41 -25.70 5.81
C ASP A 572 -22.50 -25.68 7.06
N SER A 573 -21.60 -24.70 7.15
CA SER A 573 -20.75 -24.45 8.32
C SER A 573 -20.28 -22.99 8.38
N ILE A 574 -19.85 -22.56 9.55
CA ILE A 574 -19.21 -21.26 9.79
C ILE A 574 -17.72 -21.52 10.06
N LEU A 575 -16.84 -20.85 9.33
CA LEU A 575 -15.39 -20.87 9.54
C LEU A 575 -14.95 -19.56 10.18
N TRP A 576 -14.56 -19.63 11.45
CA TRP A 576 -13.93 -18.53 12.17
C TRP A 576 -12.42 -18.60 11.93
N HIS A 577 -11.85 -17.59 11.30
CA HIS A 577 -10.45 -17.61 10.87
C HIS A 577 -9.63 -16.56 11.62
N PHE A 578 -8.54 -17.01 12.25
CA PHE A 578 -7.62 -16.21 13.04
C PHE A 578 -6.20 -16.38 12.51
N GLU A 579 -5.66 -15.37 11.82
CA GLU A 579 -4.34 -15.49 11.20
C GLU A 579 -3.21 -15.24 12.21
N ARG A 580 -3.37 -14.24 13.09
CA ARG A 580 -2.40 -13.88 14.14
C ARG A 580 -3.11 -13.69 15.49
N PRO A 581 -3.64 -14.78 16.10
CA PRO A 581 -4.49 -14.66 17.27
C PRO A 581 -3.74 -14.08 18.48
N THR A 582 -4.32 -13.05 19.09
CA THR A 582 -4.04 -12.52 20.42
C THR A 582 -4.59 -13.45 21.51
N GLN A 583 -4.21 -13.22 22.77
CA GLN A 583 -4.77 -13.98 23.89
C GLN A 583 -6.29 -13.85 24.01
N TRP A 584 -6.85 -12.67 23.69
CA TRP A 584 -8.31 -12.48 23.65
C TRP A 584 -8.95 -13.35 22.56
N GLU A 585 -8.35 -13.41 21.37
CA GLU A 585 -8.83 -14.25 20.27
C GLU A 585 -8.70 -15.74 20.59
N LEU A 586 -7.64 -16.15 21.30
CA LEU A 586 -7.51 -17.54 21.79
C LEU A 586 -8.56 -17.90 22.84
N TRP A 587 -8.92 -16.96 23.73
CA TRP A 587 -10.06 -17.14 24.63
C TRP A 587 -11.36 -17.31 23.85
N PHE A 588 -11.60 -16.47 22.84
CA PHE A 588 -12.78 -16.57 21.98
C PHE A 588 -12.83 -17.88 21.18
N VAL A 589 -11.69 -18.34 20.64
CA VAL A 589 -11.54 -19.69 20.05
C VAL A 589 -11.97 -20.77 21.03
N GLY A 590 -11.53 -20.70 22.29
CA GLY A 590 -11.90 -21.66 23.33
C GLY A 590 -13.42 -21.71 23.59
N ARG A 591 -14.09 -20.55 23.56
CA ARG A 591 -15.55 -20.46 23.70
C ARG A 591 -16.28 -21.05 22.50
N LEU A 592 -15.82 -20.77 21.28
CA LEU A 592 -16.39 -21.37 20.06
C LEU A 592 -16.17 -22.89 20.02
N ALA A 593 -15.03 -23.38 20.49
CA ALA A 593 -14.75 -24.80 20.62
C ALA A 593 -15.69 -25.47 21.63
N ALA A 594 -15.88 -24.85 22.81
CA ALA A 594 -16.83 -25.32 23.82
C ALA A 594 -18.28 -25.33 23.32
N ALA A 595 -18.64 -24.43 22.39
CA ALA A 595 -19.92 -24.42 21.70
C ALA A 595 -20.09 -25.58 20.68
N GLY A 596 -19.06 -26.39 20.48
CA GLY A 596 -19.04 -27.53 19.55
C GLY A 596 -18.38 -27.24 18.21
N GLY A 597 -17.53 -26.21 18.14
CA GLY A 597 -16.67 -25.96 16.99
C GLY A 597 -15.42 -26.85 16.99
N GLU A 598 -14.97 -27.25 15.81
CA GLU A 598 -13.73 -28.01 15.62
C GLU A 598 -12.56 -27.04 15.42
N VAL A 599 -11.50 -27.18 16.22
CA VAL A 599 -10.33 -26.31 16.19
C VAL A 599 -9.22 -26.93 15.34
N VAL A 600 -8.71 -26.16 14.37
CA VAL A 600 -7.56 -26.52 13.55
C VAL A 600 -6.50 -25.44 13.67
N ARG A 601 -5.25 -25.82 13.96
CA ARG A 601 -4.10 -24.90 13.94
C ARG A 601 -3.36 -25.04 12.62
N PHE A 602 -2.84 -23.93 12.10
CA PHE A 602 -2.07 -23.91 10.87
C PHE A 602 -0.86 -23.00 10.99
N GLU A 603 0.19 -23.30 10.24
CA GLU A 603 1.37 -22.45 10.18
C GLU A 603 1.10 -21.23 9.30
N THR A 604 1.51 -20.05 9.76
CA THR A 604 1.44 -18.82 8.99
C THR A 604 2.76 -18.04 9.06
N PRO A 605 3.22 -17.46 7.94
CA PRO A 605 4.34 -16.52 7.94
C PRO A 605 3.96 -15.11 8.41
N LEU A 606 2.70 -14.86 8.76
CA LEU A 606 2.23 -13.54 9.17
C LEU A 606 2.42 -13.28 10.66
N GLY A 607 2.53 -14.31 11.50
CA GLY A 607 2.75 -14.20 12.94
C GLY A 607 3.95 -15.02 13.42
N SER A 608 4.33 -14.81 14.70
CA SER A 608 5.34 -15.63 15.39
C SER A 608 4.78 -16.97 15.89
N GLY A 609 3.47 -17.07 16.07
CA GLY A 609 2.75 -18.26 16.45
C GLY A 609 1.87 -18.82 15.33
N PRO A 610 1.26 -20.00 15.53
CA PRO A 610 0.34 -20.58 14.56
C PRO A 610 -0.97 -19.79 14.47
N GLY A 611 -1.56 -19.76 13.28
CA GLY A 611 -2.93 -19.33 13.08
C GLY A 611 -3.91 -20.41 13.57
N VAL A 612 -5.17 -20.02 13.75
CA VAL A 612 -6.23 -20.89 14.25
C VAL A 612 -7.48 -20.76 13.38
N GLN A 613 -8.15 -21.86 13.14
CA GLN A 613 -9.48 -21.90 12.55
C GLN A 613 -10.42 -22.64 13.49
N VAL A 614 -11.66 -22.16 13.62
CA VAL A 614 -12.73 -22.89 14.28
C VAL A 614 -13.84 -23.12 13.27
N ARG A 615 -14.19 -24.39 13.04
CA ARG A 615 -15.32 -24.75 12.17
C ARG A 615 -16.53 -25.10 13.01
N THR A 616 -17.59 -24.32 12.91
CA THR A 616 -18.88 -24.59 13.55
C THR A 616 -19.83 -25.22 12.54
N PRO A 617 -20.24 -26.50 12.70
CA PRO A 617 -21.28 -27.09 11.85
C PRO A 617 -22.60 -26.32 11.98
N TRP A 618 -23.39 -26.21 10.91
CA TRP A 618 -24.67 -25.48 10.93
C TRP A 618 -25.64 -25.95 12.03
N ALA A 619 -25.61 -27.25 12.33
CA ALA A 619 -26.40 -27.87 13.40
C ALA A 619 -26.03 -27.35 14.81
N ARG A 620 -24.81 -26.81 14.98
CA ARG A 620 -24.27 -26.27 16.25
C ARG A 620 -24.22 -24.74 16.26
N ARG A 621 -24.87 -24.06 15.30
CA ARG A 621 -24.82 -22.59 15.18
C ARG A 621 -25.37 -21.86 16.41
N LYS A 622 -26.44 -22.36 17.03
CA LYS A 622 -27.11 -21.67 18.16
C LYS A 622 -26.15 -21.45 19.35
N PRO A 623 -25.47 -22.50 19.88
CA PRO A 623 -24.42 -22.30 20.87
C PRO A 623 -23.33 -21.31 20.46
N ALA A 624 -22.92 -21.28 19.19
CA ALA A 624 -21.92 -20.31 18.73
C ALA A 624 -22.49 -18.88 18.70
N PHE A 625 -23.74 -18.70 18.29
CA PHE A 625 -24.44 -17.42 18.33
C PHE A 625 -24.62 -16.92 19.77
N ASP A 626 -24.84 -17.81 20.74
CA ASP A 626 -24.90 -17.45 22.16
C ASP A 626 -23.55 -16.86 22.64
N VAL A 627 -22.42 -17.35 22.12
CA VAL A 627 -21.10 -16.75 22.40
C VAL A 627 -21.02 -15.32 21.84
N ILE A 628 -21.52 -15.09 20.62
CA ILE A 628 -21.51 -13.75 20.00
C ILE A 628 -22.45 -12.78 20.76
N HIS A 629 -23.66 -13.22 21.10
CA HIS A 629 -24.58 -12.42 21.89
C HIS A 629 -24.01 -12.06 23.27
N ALA A 630 -23.29 -12.99 23.91
CA ALA A 630 -22.64 -12.71 25.18
C ALA A 630 -21.60 -11.58 25.08
N LEU A 631 -20.94 -11.41 23.92
CA LEU A 631 -20.04 -10.28 23.67
C LEU A 631 -20.80 -8.95 23.52
N ALA A 632 -22.03 -8.96 23.01
CA ALA A 632 -22.83 -7.74 22.84
C ALA A 632 -23.61 -7.35 24.10
N LYS A 633 -23.78 -8.26 25.07
CA LYS A 633 -24.55 -8.01 26.31
C LYS A 633 -24.21 -6.68 27.02
N PRO A 634 -22.94 -6.25 27.15
CA PRO A 634 -22.61 -4.95 27.74
C PRO A 634 -23.22 -3.73 27.02
N LEU A 635 -23.60 -3.87 25.74
CA LEU A 635 -24.21 -2.82 24.93
C LEU A 635 -25.71 -2.61 25.23
N GLU A 636 -26.37 -3.63 25.79
CA GLU A 636 -27.81 -3.63 26.06
C GLU A 636 -28.17 -2.94 27.38
N GLY A 637 -27.21 -2.85 28.32
CA GLY A 637 -27.42 -2.42 29.71
C GLY A 637 -26.92 -1.00 30.03
N GLU A 638 -27.20 -0.02 29.18
CA GLU A 638 -26.88 1.38 29.48
C GLU A 638 -27.85 1.92 30.55
N ASP A 639 -27.42 1.98 31.82
CA ASP A 639 -28.16 2.69 32.88
C ASP A 639 -27.64 4.14 32.93
N PRO A 640 -28.32 5.14 32.34
CA PRO A 640 -27.83 6.52 32.26
C PRO A 640 -27.59 7.19 33.63
N SER A 641 -28.04 6.58 34.74
CA SER A 641 -27.83 7.09 36.10
C SER A 641 -26.58 6.57 36.81
N CYS A 642 -25.95 5.48 36.36
CA CYS A 642 -24.64 5.04 36.88
C CYS A 642 -23.72 4.39 35.82
N PRO A 643 -22.44 4.78 35.66
CA PRO A 643 -21.74 5.93 36.27
C PRO A 643 -22.06 7.27 35.60
N GLU A 644 -22.12 8.37 36.34
CA GLU A 644 -22.40 9.69 35.77
C GLU A 644 -21.14 10.28 35.11
N LEU A 645 -21.32 10.88 33.92
CA LEU A 645 -20.25 11.54 33.18
C LEU A 645 -20.62 13.01 32.95
N ARG A 646 -19.69 13.91 33.24
CA ARG A 646 -19.81 15.34 32.98
C ARG A 646 -18.66 15.82 32.11
N ARG A 647 -18.95 16.46 30.99
CA ARG A 647 -17.91 17.10 30.16
C ARG A 647 -17.38 18.35 30.86
N ILE A 648 -16.07 18.42 31.06
CA ILE A 648 -15.42 19.55 31.75
C ILE A 648 -14.45 20.33 30.86
N GLY A 649 -14.00 19.77 29.74
CA GLY A 649 -13.16 20.48 28.78
C GLY A 649 -12.98 19.72 27.48
N ALA A 650 -12.48 20.41 26.45
CA ALA A 650 -12.16 19.84 25.14
C ALA A 650 -11.01 20.63 24.50
N THR A 651 -10.05 19.92 23.91
CA THR A 651 -8.89 20.51 23.24
C THR A 651 -8.69 19.86 21.88
N GLN A 652 -8.54 20.67 20.82
CA GLN A 652 -8.22 20.18 19.48
C GLN A 652 -6.71 20.19 19.22
N HIS A 653 -6.26 19.18 18.48
CA HIS A 653 -4.88 18.95 18.10
C HIS A 653 -4.71 18.95 16.58
N PRO A 654 -3.51 19.26 16.06
CA PRO A 654 -3.25 19.21 14.62
C PRO A 654 -3.05 17.79 14.08
N PHE A 655 -3.17 16.78 14.93
CA PHE A 655 -2.96 15.37 14.62
C PHE A 655 -4.01 14.50 15.35
N PRO A 656 -4.26 13.27 14.87
CA PRO A 656 -5.20 12.38 15.54
C PRO A 656 -4.66 11.88 16.89
N VAL A 657 -5.52 11.80 17.90
CA VAL A 657 -5.18 11.32 19.25
C VAL A 657 -5.21 9.79 19.27
N LEU A 658 -4.08 9.14 19.50
CA LEU A 658 -3.96 7.67 19.47
C LEU A 658 -3.48 7.05 20.78
N ALA A 659 -2.90 7.86 21.67
CA ALA A 659 -2.62 7.46 23.04
C ALA A 659 -2.73 8.70 23.93
N VAL A 660 -3.18 8.49 25.16
CA VAL A 660 -3.31 9.54 26.18
C VAL A 660 -2.68 9.00 27.46
N ALA A 661 -1.87 9.81 28.12
CA ALA A 661 -1.38 9.51 29.46
C ALA A 661 -1.75 10.63 30.43
N ALA A 662 -2.07 10.22 31.64
CA ALA A 662 -2.48 11.12 32.71
C ALA A 662 -1.35 12.08 33.12
N PRO A 663 -1.70 13.28 33.59
CA PRO A 663 -0.75 14.21 34.19
C PRO A 663 -0.12 13.66 35.48
N PRO A 664 0.96 14.30 35.96
CA PRO A 664 1.52 14.05 37.30
C PRO A 664 0.49 14.31 38.41
N ASP A 665 0.68 13.68 39.57
CA ASP A 665 -0.26 13.69 40.70
C ASP A 665 -0.46 15.06 41.38
N ASP A 666 0.41 16.05 41.11
CA ASP A 666 0.50 17.36 41.80
C ASP A 666 -0.11 18.55 41.03
N ASP A 667 -0.93 18.31 39.99
CA ASP A 667 -1.63 19.42 39.30
C ASP A 667 -2.60 20.13 40.28
N ASP A 668 -2.33 21.41 40.55
CA ASP A 668 -3.23 22.33 41.24
C ASP A 668 -4.64 22.21 40.64
N ALA A 669 -5.63 21.85 41.46
CA ALA A 669 -7.02 21.65 41.03
C ALA A 669 -7.65 22.89 40.33
N SER A 670 -6.97 24.04 40.38
CA SER A 670 -7.35 25.27 39.68
C SER A 670 -6.88 25.36 38.21
N GLN A 671 -6.00 24.46 37.73
CA GLN A 671 -5.52 24.43 36.34
C GLN A 671 -6.00 23.19 35.57
N PRO A 672 -6.19 23.29 34.23
CA PRO A 672 -6.52 22.11 33.41
C PRO A 672 -5.38 21.09 33.47
N ALA A 673 -5.74 19.84 33.76
CA ALA A 673 -4.80 18.74 33.90
C ALA A 673 -3.92 18.59 32.63
N ALA A 674 -2.60 18.50 32.80
CA ALA A 674 -1.66 18.53 31.68
C ALA A 674 -1.44 17.13 31.06
N TRP A 675 -2.35 16.70 30.18
CA TRP A 675 -2.26 15.41 29.49
C TRP A 675 -1.06 15.30 28.54
N VAL A 676 -0.47 14.10 28.46
CA VAL A 676 0.44 13.74 27.35
C VAL A 676 -0.38 13.05 26.27
N ILE A 677 -0.33 13.58 25.06
CA ILE A 677 -1.20 13.16 23.95
C ILE A 677 -0.31 12.74 22.79
N ALA A 678 -0.40 11.50 22.33
CA ALA A 678 0.47 10.99 21.28
C ALA A 678 -0.29 10.53 20.03
N SER A 679 0.43 10.56 18.91
CA SER A 679 -0.02 10.18 17.57
C SER A 679 1.10 9.41 16.85
N TRP A 680 0.98 9.24 15.53
CA TRP A 680 1.90 8.47 14.69
C TRP A 680 3.36 8.92 14.76
N GLY A 681 3.59 10.25 14.77
CA GLY A 681 4.92 10.86 14.63
C GLY A 681 5.15 12.04 15.56
N THR A 682 4.23 12.28 16.49
CA THR A 682 4.25 13.45 17.36
C THR A 682 3.52 13.13 18.65
N ALA A 683 4.04 13.63 19.76
CA ALA A 683 3.32 13.75 21.00
C ALA A 683 3.25 15.23 21.40
N ARG A 684 2.29 15.61 22.23
CA ARG A 684 2.15 16.95 22.77
C ARG A 684 1.96 16.88 24.27
N TYR A 685 2.63 17.80 24.95
CA TYR A 685 2.41 18.08 26.36
C TYR A 685 2.23 19.59 26.50
N ARG A 686 1.06 20.03 26.98
CA ARG A 686 0.63 21.44 26.96
C ARG A 686 0.77 22.02 25.53
N ASP A 687 1.55 23.08 25.35
CA ASP A 687 1.77 23.73 24.05
C ASP A 687 3.03 23.24 23.31
N THR A 688 3.71 22.22 23.84
CA THR A 688 4.98 21.73 23.30
C THR A 688 4.79 20.46 22.48
N ASP A 689 5.17 20.52 21.20
CA ASP A 689 5.27 19.34 20.32
C ASP A 689 6.59 18.60 20.52
N LEU A 690 6.48 17.29 20.68
CA LEU A 690 7.57 16.35 20.93
C LEU A 690 7.61 15.36 19.76
N GLU A 691 8.75 15.24 19.10
CA GLU A 691 8.94 14.24 18.04
C GLU A 691 8.81 12.81 18.61
N SER A 692 7.69 12.17 18.35
CA SER A 692 7.46 10.79 18.78
C SER A 692 7.42 9.85 17.59
N ARG A 693 7.43 8.56 17.87
CA ARG A 693 6.98 7.52 16.93
C ARG A 693 5.72 6.88 17.51
N VAL A 694 5.14 5.87 16.85
CA VAL A 694 3.95 5.16 17.36
C VAL A 694 4.18 4.77 18.83
N THR A 695 3.49 5.49 19.72
CA THR A 695 3.74 5.50 21.16
C THR A 695 2.89 4.41 21.78
N ILE A 696 3.53 3.49 22.50
CA ILE A 696 2.87 2.37 23.18
C ILE A 696 2.65 2.65 24.67
N GLY A 697 3.34 3.66 25.20
CA GLY A 697 3.17 4.14 26.56
C GLY A 697 3.80 5.52 26.73
N ALA A 698 3.18 6.34 27.56
CA ALA A 698 3.66 7.68 27.89
C ALA A 698 3.53 7.95 29.39
N ALA A 699 4.40 8.80 29.93
CA ALA A 699 4.31 9.27 31.30
C ALA A 699 4.92 10.67 31.46
N ALA A 700 4.38 11.46 32.39
CA ALA A 700 4.98 12.71 32.84
C ALA A 700 5.53 12.52 34.27
N GLU A 701 6.79 12.90 34.49
CA GLU A 701 7.45 12.85 35.80
C GLU A 701 7.80 14.28 36.23
N GLU A 702 7.28 14.72 37.38
CA GLU A 702 7.73 15.98 37.98
C GLU A 702 9.09 15.79 38.66
N SER A 703 10.03 16.67 38.32
CA SER A 703 11.33 16.70 38.98
C SER A 703 11.22 17.61 40.21
N ARG A 704 11.46 17.05 41.40
CA ARG A 704 11.43 17.81 42.67
C ARG A 704 12.24 19.11 42.55
N GLY A 705 11.56 20.25 42.56
CA GLY A 705 12.16 21.58 42.52
C GLY A 705 12.20 22.28 41.14
N LEU A 706 11.73 21.66 40.06
CA LEU A 706 11.58 22.28 38.74
C LEU A 706 10.10 22.41 38.35
N ARG A 707 9.69 23.57 37.82
CA ARG A 707 8.31 23.83 37.35
C ARG A 707 7.92 23.09 36.06
N THR A 708 8.87 22.42 35.40
CA THR A 708 8.65 21.74 34.10
C THR A 708 8.97 20.26 34.21
N PRO A 709 8.01 19.36 33.90
CA PRO A 709 8.20 17.91 34.05
C PRO A 709 9.07 17.32 32.93
N ARG A 710 9.56 16.11 33.19
CA ARG A 710 10.16 15.23 32.19
C ARG A 710 9.08 14.38 31.54
N ILE A 711 9.10 14.31 30.21
CA ILE A 711 8.14 13.49 29.45
C ILE A 711 8.85 12.24 28.95
N HIS A 712 8.24 11.10 29.25
CA HIS A 712 8.73 9.77 28.93
C HIS A 712 7.84 9.16 27.85
N LEU A 713 8.42 8.80 26.71
CA LEU A 713 7.71 8.18 25.60
C LEU A 713 8.36 6.86 25.24
N LEU A 714 7.59 5.78 25.22
CA LEU A 714 8.03 4.46 24.77
C LEU A 714 7.40 4.14 23.41
N SER A 715 8.22 3.76 22.43
CA SER A 715 7.76 3.39 21.09
C SER A 715 7.89 1.88 20.85
N GLY A 716 6.86 1.29 20.22
CA GLY A 716 6.81 -0.14 19.95
C GLY A 716 7.56 -0.56 18.69
N PHE A 717 7.46 0.24 17.62
CA PHE A 717 8.00 -0.12 16.30
C PHE A 717 9.53 -0.08 16.24
N HIS A 718 10.13 0.94 16.86
CA HIS A 718 11.58 1.13 16.85
C HIS A 718 12.24 0.73 18.16
N ARG A 719 11.44 0.32 19.15
CA ARG A 719 11.91 -0.09 20.47
C ARG A 719 12.79 1.00 21.09
N GLU A 720 12.36 2.24 20.93
CA GLU A 720 13.06 3.43 21.45
C GLU A 720 12.31 3.97 22.66
N TYR A 721 13.07 4.34 23.68
CA TYR A 721 12.61 5.09 24.84
C TYR A 721 13.21 6.48 24.77
N ALA A 722 12.34 7.49 24.63
CA ALA A 722 12.70 8.90 24.58
C ALA A 722 12.35 9.60 25.89
N ILE A 723 13.27 10.43 26.38
CA ILE A 723 13.11 11.29 27.54
C ILE A 723 13.29 12.73 27.09
N TYR A 724 12.27 13.54 27.31
CA TYR A 724 12.28 14.98 27.06
C TYR A 724 12.40 15.72 28.38
N ASP A 725 13.52 16.38 28.60
CA ASP A 725 13.67 17.32 29.71
C ASP A 725 13.24 18.70 29.22
N LEU A 726 12.00 19.08 29.55
CA LEU A 726 11.42 20.34 29.09
C LEU A 726 12.11 21.56 29.75
N ALA A 727 12.76 21.38 30.90
CA ALA A 727 13.52 22.46 31.55
C ALA A 727 14.82 22.74 30.77
N ALA A 728 15.51 21.67 30.36
CA ALA A 728 16.78 21.76 29.65
C ALA A 728 16.64 21.90 28.13
N GLY A 729 15.44 21.64 27.58
CA GLY A 729 15.21 21.59 26.14
C GLY A 729 15.95 20.43 25.44
N THR A 730 16.22 19.34 26.16
CA THR A 730 17.00 18.20 25.65
C THR A 730 16.15 16.96 25.42
N LYS A 731 16.51 16.18 24.40
CA LYS A 731 15.95 14.85 24.09
C LYS A 731 17.06 13.81 24.24
N THR A 732 16.84 12.84 25.10
CA THR A 732 17.69 11.64 25.19
C THR A 732 16.91 10.46 24.64
N THR A 733 17.50 9.67 23.75
CA THR A 733 16.86 8.47 23.19
C THR A 733 17.77 7.28 23.42
N GLN A 734 17.20 6.18 23.92
CA GLN A 734 17.92 4.93 24.12
C GLN A 734 17.12 3.73 23.59
N PRO A 735 17.79 2.68 23.10
CA PRO A 735 17.12 1.42 22.79
C PRO A 735 16.47 0.81 24.03
N PHE A 736 15.32 0.17 23.85
CA PHE A 736 14.57 -0.53 24.88
C PHE A 736 14.39 -2.01 24.47
N PRO A 737 14.69 -2.98 25.32
CA PRO A 737 14.77 -4.39 24.93
C PRO A 737 13.40 -5.08 24.87
N LEU A 738 12.51 -4.67 23.95
CA LEU A 738 11.28 -5.42 23.67
C LEU A 738 11.58 -6.64 22.79
N PRO A 739 10.89 -7.79 22.99
CA PRO A 739 11.06 -8.97 22.14
C PRO A 739 10.46 -8.77 20.73
N GLY A 740 9.42 -7.95 20.62
CA GLY A 740 8.65 -7.74 19.39
C GLY A 740 8.13 -6.30 19.24
N GLU A 741 7.41 -6.06 18.15
CA GLU A 741 6.60 -4.85 17.99
C GLU A 741 5.35 -4.97 18.85
N HIS A 742 4.93 -3.86 19.46
CA HIS A 742 3.76 -3.77 20.33
C HIS A 742 2.85 -2.64 19.82
N GLY A 743 1.55 -2.80 20.01
CA GLY A 743 0.55 -1.80 19.69
C GLY A 743 0.41 -0.71 20.76
N VAL A 744 -0.49 0.25 20.51
CA VAL A 744 -0.80 1.35 21.43
C VAL A 744 -1.36 0.84 22.78
N ASP A 745 -1.25 1.68 23.81
CA ASP A 745 -1.75 1.47 25.18
C ASP A 745 -1.23 0.19 25.88
N CYS A 746 -0.11 -0.36 25.42
CA CYS A 746 0.49 -1.57 25.97
C CYS A 746 1.54 -1.34 27.06
N ALA A 747 1.85 -0.09 27.42
CA ALA A 747 2.88 0.20 28.39
C ALA A 747 2.50 1.31 29.36
N VAL A 748 2.82 1.09 30.64
CA VAL A 748 2.73 2.09 31.70
C VAL A 748 4.05 2.23 32.42
N ARG A 749 4.30 3.43 32.95
CA ARG A 749 5.45 3.69 33.80
C ARG A 749 5.00 3.80 35.25
N ILE A 750 5.55 2.96 36.11
CA ILE A 750 5.30 2.95 37.55
C ILE A 750 6.64 3.09 38.24
N ARG A 751 6.76 4.08 39.12
CA ARG A 751 8.07 4.54 39.65
C ARG A 751 9.01 4.84 38.48
N SER A 752 10.23 4.33 38.51
CA SER A 752 11.22 4.45 37.44
C SER A 752 11.14 3.38 36.35
N HIS A 753 10.18 2.45 36.43
CA HIS A 753 10.16 1.24 35.63
C HIS A 753 8.99 1.21 34.65
N TRP A 754 9.26 0.67 33.47
CA TRP A 754 8.24 0.40 32.46
C TRP A 754 7.68 -0.99 32.66
N TRP A 755 6.36 -1.13 32.59
CA TRP A 755 5.61 -2.38 32.58
C TRP A 755 4.87 -2.46 31.25
N VAL A 756 5.16 -3.48 30.46
CA VAL A 756 4.69 -3.63 29.08
C VAL A 756 3.99 -4.97 28.93
N VAL A 757 2.76 -4.97 28.42
CA VAL A 757 2.02 -6.19 28.09
C VAL A 757 2.21 -6.52 26.62
N ASP A 758 2.52 -7.78 26.33
CA ASP A 758 2.42 -8.37 25.00
C ASP A 758 1.09 -9.16 24.91
N PRO A 759 0.05 -8.62 24.26
CA PRO A 759 -1.26 -9.25 24.17
C PRO A 759 -1.29 -10.43 23.18
N VAL A 760 -0.24 -10.64 22.40
CA VAL A 760 -0.09 -11.80 21.53
C VAL A 760 0.48 -12.97 22.33
N ALA A 761 1.57 -12.73 23.07
CA ALA A 761 2.22 -13.76 23.87
C ALA A 761 1.55 -14.01 25.24
N GLY A 762 0.80 -13.05 25.77
CA GLY A 762 0.27 -13.12 27.14
C GLY A 762 1.36 -12.89 28.20
N THR A 763 2.32 -12.02 27.93
CA THR A 763 3.47 -11.83 28.82
C THR A 763 3.62 -10.38 29.25
N VAL A 764 4.08 -10.18 30.48
CA VAL A 764 4.43 -8.87 31.02
C VAL A 764 5.95 -8.74 31.01
N PHE A 765 6.45 -7.69 30.37
CA PHE A 765 7.86 -7.27 30.40
C PHE A 765 8.02 -6.09 31.33
N THR A 766 9.10 -6.05 32.08
CA THR A 766 9.38 -4.94 32.99
C THR A 766 10.87 -4.61 33.06
N THR A 767 11.18 -3.33 33.27
CA THR A 767 12.54 -2.90 33.61
C THR A 767 12.81 -2.95 35.11
N ASP A 768 11.83 -3.36 35.92
CA ASP A 768 12.03 -3.62 37.35
C ASP A 768 12.76 -4.96 37.53
N PRO A 769 13.98 -4.97 38.10
CA PRO A 769 14.71 -6.22 38.34
C PRO A 769 13.98 -7.17 39.31
N ALA A 770 13.05 -6.66 40.11
CA ALA A 770 12.23 -7.45 41.02
C ALA A 770 10.88 -7.87 40.43
N GLY A 771 10.54 -7.47 39.19
CA GLY A 771 9.21 -7.65 38.62
C GLY A 771 8.84 -9.05 38.15
N GLY A 772 9.74 -10.03 38.29
CA GLY A 772 9.54 -11.42 37.85
C GLY A 772 8.50 -12.23 38.66
N PHE A 773 7.86 -11.63 39.67
CA PHE A 773 6.83 -12.30 40.49
C PHE A 773 5.45 -12.36 39.81
N ILE A 774 5.19 -11.49 38.82
CA ILE A 774 3.94 -11.51 38.08
C ILE A 774 3.93 -12.74 37.16
N PRO A 775 2.97 -13.66 37.31
CA PRO A 775 2.92 -14.87 36.50
C PRO A 775 2.61 -14.54 35.03
N GLN A 776 3.04 -15.43 34.13
CA GLN A 776 2.50 -15.43 32.78
C GLN A 776 1.00 -15.73 32.82
N GLY A 777 0.24 -15.08 31.93
CA GLY A 777 -1.22 -15.17 31.92
C GLY A 777 -1.78 -14.72 30.58
N GLY A 778 -3.10 -14.79 30.36
CA GLY A 778 -3.71 -14.26 29.14
C GLY A 778 -3.74 -12.72 29.11
N TRP A 779 -2.66 -12.03 29.48
CA TRP A 779 -2.63 -10.58 29.68
C TRP A 779 -2.81 -9.84 28.36
N VAL A 780 -3.74 -8.88 28.34
CA VAL A 780 -4.09 -8.08 27.16
C VAL A 780 -4.22 -6.59 27.43
N GLY A 781 -4.08 -6.12 28.67
CA GLY A 781 -4.16 -4.70 29.00
C GLY A 781 -3.39 -4.37 30.27
N VAL A 782 -2.99 -3.11 30.40
CA VAL A 782 -2.23 -2.61 31.56
C VAL A 782 -2.61 -1.18 31.91
N ALA A 783 -2.70 -0.90 33.21
CA ALA A 783 -2.84 0.44 33.76
C ALA A 783 -1.99 0.61 35.02
N ARG A 784 -1.75 1.87 35.41
CA ARG A 784 -1.15 2.24 36.69
C ARG A 784 -2.26 2.47 37.72
N GLY A 785 -2.22 1.76 38.85
CA GLY A 785 -3.17 1.91 39.95
C GLY A 785 -2.82 3.02 40.95
N GLU A 786 -3.59 3.09 42.05
CA GLU A 786 -3.55 4.19 43.02
C GLU A 786 -2.30 4.16 43.91
N HIS A 787 -1.77 2.99 44.28
CA HIS A 787 -0.69 2.85 45.26
C HIS A 787 0.58 2.24 44.67
N ASP A 788 1.04 2.73 43.50
CA ASP A 788 2.11 2.09 42.71
C ASP A 788 1.78 0.62 42.37
N GLU A 789 0.48 0.33 42.22
CA GLU A 789 -0.02 -0.95 41.77
C GLU A 789 0.07 -1.04 40.24
N VAL A 790 0.27 -2.24 39.70
CA VAL A 790 0.03 -2.52 38.29
C VAL A 790 -1.31 -3.23 38.16
N VAL A 791 -2.18 -2.69 37.31
CA VAL A 791 -3.49 -3.27 37.00
C VAL A 791 -3.37 -3.96 35.65
N LEU A 792 -3.70 -5.24 35.58
CA LEU A 792 -3.61 -6.04 34.36
C LEU A 792 -5.00 -6.54 33.98
N ALA A 793 -5.32 -6.44 32.69
CA ALA A 793 -6.50 -7.07 32.11
C ALA A 793 -6.13 -8.42 31.50
N ALA A 794 -6.90 -9.45 31.84
CA ALA A 794 -6.76 -10.79 31.30
C ALA A 794 -7.87 -11.11 30.30
N ALA A 795 -7.50 -11.80 29.22
CA ALA A 795 -8.35 -12.21 28.12
C ALA A 795 -9.60 -13.00 28.57
N ASP A 796 -9.48 -13.74 29.67
CA ASP A 796 -10.53 -14.53 30.28
C ASP A 796 -11.50 -13.73 31.16
N GLN A 797 -11.57 -12.41 30.96
CA GLN A 797 -12.54 -11.48 31.54
C GLN A 797 -12.29 -11.15 33.02
N TRP A 798 -11.04 -10.84 33.36
CA TRP A 798 -10.63 -10.44 34.70
C TRP A 798 -9.75 -9.20 34.70
N LEU A 799 -9.92 -8.35 35.72
CA LEU A 799 -8.89 -7.41 36.15
C LEU A 799 -8.15 -7.99 37.35
N VAL A 800 -6.82 -7.89 37.32
CA VAL A 800 -5.93 -8.37 38.38
C VAL A 800 -4.99 -7.25 38.78
N ILE A 801 -4.92 -6.96 40.07
CA ILE A 801 -4.14 -5.87 40.63
C ILE A 801 -3.00 -6.47 41.45
N TYR A 802 -1.77 -6.08 41.11
CA TYR A 802 -0.57 -6.44 41.85
C TYR A 802 0.01 -5.22 42.54
N ASP A 803 0.29 -5.39 43.82
CA ASP A 803 1.07 -4.43 44.59
C ASP A 803 2.56 -4.71 44.36
N LEU A 804 3.28 -3.72 43.85
CA LEU A 804 4.70 -3.85 43.50
C LEU A 804 5.62 -3.84 44.73
N GLU A 805 5.16 -3.31 45.86
CA GLU A 805 5.90 -3.32 47.14
C GLU A 805 5.71 -4.65 47.87
N ALA A 806 4.46 -5.08 48.04
CA ALA A 806 4.13 -6.36 48.67
C ALA A 806 4.47 -7.56 47.77
N ARG A 807 4.66 -7.34 46.46
CA ARG A 807 4.95 -8.36 45.44
C ARG A 807 3.89 -9.47 45.41
N ALA A 808 2.63 -9.08 45.54
CA ALA A 808 1.53 -10.00 45.64
C ALA A 808 0.33 -9.52 44.82
N GLU A 809 -0.48 -10.47 44.36
CA GLU A 809 -1.82 -10.19 43.88
C GLU A 809 -2.65 -9.70 45.07
N VAL A 810 -3.16 -8.47 45.00
CA VAL A 810 -3.97 -7.89 46.08
C VAL A 810 -5.46 -7.99 45.78
N ARG A 811 -5.84 -7.95 44.50
CA ARG A 811 -7.24 -8.01 44.07
C ARG A 811 -7.37 -8.69 42.71
N ARG A 812 -8.47 -9.41 42.53
CA ARG A 812 -8.90 -10.03 41.26
C ARG A 812 -10.41 -10.04 41.22
N PHE A 813 -10.99 -9.53 40.14
CA PHE A 813 -12.45 -9.52 39.96
C PHE A 813 -12.86 -9.60 38.48
N PRO A 814 -14.06 -10.12 38.18
CA PRO A 814 -14.55 -10.22 36.80
C PRO A 814 -14.72 -8.84 36.17
N ALA A 815 -14.29 -8.68 34.92
CA ALA A 815 -14.43 -7.44 34.18
C ALA A 815 -14.62 -7.72 32.68
N ALA A 816 -15.40 -6.85 32.01
CA ALA A 816 -15.54 -6.83 30.56
C ALA A 816 -14.22 -6.40 29.91
N VAL A 817 -13.41 -7.37 29.50
CA VAL A 817 -12.12 -7.15 28.82
C VAL A 817 -12.33 -7.33 27.32
N TRP A 818 -12.14 -6.23 26.58
CA TRP A 818 -12.46 -6.15 25.16
C TRP A 818 -11.22 -6.34 24.28
N PRO A 819 -11.37 -6.85 23.05
CA PRO A 819 -10.28 -6.80 22.09
C PRO A 819 -10.00 -5.35 21.67
N ALA A 820 -8.75 -5.08 21.32
CA ALA A 820 -8.32 -3.82 20.73
C ALA A 820 -8.01 -4.02 19.23
N GLY A 821 -8.23 -2.97 18.43
CA GLY A 821 -8.03 -3.00 16.98
C GLY A 821 -8.16 -1.60 16.37
N LEU A 822 -7.15 -0.76 16.58
CA LEU A 822 -7.05 0.63 16.16
C LEU A 822 -6.05 0.81 15.00
N LEU A 823 -4.86 0.22 15.09
CA LEU A 823 -3.69 0.61 14.28
C LEU A 823 -2.86 -0.59 13.80
N MET A 824 -2.48 -1.49 14.70
CA MET A 824 -1.61 -2.64 14.41
C MET A 824 -2.03 -3.88 15.19
N ALA A 825 -1.49 -5.04 14.80
CA ALA A 825 -1.56 -6.22 15.65
C ALA A 825 -0.91 -5.98 17.02
N GLY A 826 -1.46 -6.64 18.03
CA GLY A 826 -0.87 -6.66 19.37
C GLY A 826 -1.10 -5.37 20.17
N GLU A 827 -2.25 -4.73 19.96
CA GLU A 827 -2.72 -3.63 20.81
C GLU A 827 -3.39 -4.13 22.08
N CYS A 828 -3.32 -3.29 23.10
CA CYS A 828 -3.82 -3.63 24.41
C CYS A 828 -5.21 -3.07 24.65
N THR A 829 -6.04 -3.82 25.38
CA THR A 829 -7.29 -3.32 25.93
C THR A 829 -7.00 -2.10 26.80
N PRO A 830 -7.60 -0.93 26.54
CA PRO A 830 -7.38 0.21 27.42
C PRO A 830 -8.03 -0.05 28.79
N VAL A 831 -7.20 0.06 29.82
CA VAL A 831 -7.56 -0.08 31.22
C VAL A 831 -7.40 1.26 31.91
N LEU A 832 -8.33 1.59 32.79
CA LEU A 832 -8.29 2.80 33.61
C LEU A 832 -8.23 2.40 35.07
N ALA A 833 -7.49 3.18 35.84
CA ALA A 833 -7.52 3.14 37.29
C ALA A 833 -7.46 4.56 37.82
N GLY A 834 -8.41 4.90 38.69
CA GLY A 834 -8.42 6.14 39.44
C GLY A 834 -8.67 5.86 40.92
N ARG A 835 -8.93 6.91 41.70
CA ARG A 835 -9.04 6.77 43.16
C ARG A 835 -10.25 5.90 43.55
N ARG A 836 -9.98 4.68 44.01
CA ARG A 836 -10.99 3.66 44.37
C ARG A 836 -11.96 3.30 43.25
N TRP A 837 -11.52 3.30 41.99
CA TRP A 837 -12.32 2.79 40.87
C TRP A 837 -11.44 2.30 39.72
N TYR A 838 -12.00 1.40 38.91
CA TYR A 838 -11.35 0.83 37.74
C TYR A 838 -12.28 0.92 36.53
N GLY A 839 -11.70 0.88 35.33
CA GLY A 839 -12.50 0.82 34.11
C GLY A 839 -11.81 0.08 32.98
N THR A 840 -12.61 -0.37 32.03
CA THR A 840 -12.16 -0.94 30.76
C THR A 840 -12.91 -0.29 29.62
N LEU A 841 -12.22 -0.01 28.51
CA LEU A 841 -12.82 0.57 27.32
C LEU A 841 -12.77 -0.43 26.16
N SER A 842 -13.87 -0.55 25.43
CA SER A 842 -13.86 -1.08 24.07
C SER A 842 -13.61 0.05 23.08
N THR A 843 -12.48 0.05 22.39
CA THR A 843 -12.20 1.05 21.33
C THR A 843 -12.99 0.80 20.05
N LEU A 844 -13.54 -0.42 19.90
CA LEU A 844 -14.39 -0.80 18.78
C LEU A 844 -15.82 -0.28 18.98
N THR A 845 -16.38 -0.40 20.18
CA THR A 845 -17.77 -0.03 20.47
C THR A 845 -17.92 1.26 21.30
N SER A 846 -16.80 1.89 21.68
CA SER A 846 -16.73 3.08 22.55
C SER A 846 -17.41 2.89 23.92
N VAL A 847 -17.54 1.65 24.40
CA VAL A 847 -18.17 1.34 25.69
C VAL A 847 -17.15 1.32 26.81
N LEU A 848 -17.35 2.22 27.78
CA LEU A 848 -16.62 2.27 29.04
C LEU A 848 -17.37 1.45 30.09
N SER A 849 -16.74 0.43 30.66
CA SER A 849 -17.26 -0.35 31.80
C SER A 849 -16.54 0.09 33.07
N VAL A 850 -17.27 0.37 34.13
CA VAL A 850 -16.70 0.93 35.37
C VAL A 850 -17.00 0.04 36.58
N TYR A 851 -16.02 -0.06 37.47
CA TYR A 851 -16.03 -0.87 38.68
C TYR A 851 -15.58 -0.01 39.86
N ASP A 852 -16.10 -0.26 41.06
CA ASP A 852 -15.58 0.37 42.27
C ASP A 852 -14.25 -0.24 42.70
N GLY A 853 -13.67 0.30 43.79
CA GLY A 853 -12.39 -0.15 44.33
C GLY A 853 -12.38 -1.60 44.79
N ASP A 854 -13.55 -2.17 45.11
CA ASP A 854 -13.69 -3.58 45.50
C ASP A 854 -13.91 -4.49 44.29
N GLY A 855 -13.97 -3.92 43.09
CA GLY A 855 -14.16 -4.65 41.84
C GLY A 855 -15.62 -4.95 41.50
N ARG A 856 -16.58 -4.37 42.24
CA ARG A 856 -17.99 -4.53 41.94
C ARG A 856 -18.34 -3.66 40.73
N PHE A 857 -19.03 -4.29 39.77
CA PHE A 857 -19.48 -3.62 38.57
C PHE A 857 -20.49 -2.51 38.89
N LEU A 858 -20.22 -1.29 38.40
CA LEU A 858 -21.06 -0.11 38.60
C LEU A 858 -21.94 0.22 37.41
N GLY A 859 -21.48 -0.03 36.18
CA GLY A 859 -22.26 0.25 34.97
C GLY A 859 -21.42 0.43 33.70
N HIS A 860 -22.12 0.56 32.56
CA HIS A 860 -21.55 0.82 31.25
C HIS A 860 -21.94 2.21 30.73
N ARG A 861 -21.05 2.86 29.97
CA ARG A 861 -21.33 4.13 29.27
C ARG A 861 -20.88 4.08 27.83
N ARG A 862 -21.76 4.47 26.91
CA ARG A 862 -21.42 4.68 25.50
C ARG A 862 -20.85 6.08 25.29
N LEU A 863 -19.52 6.17 25.24
CA LEU A 863 -18.82 7.45 25.10
C LEU A 863 -19.10 8.10 23.75
N ASP A 864 -19.30 7.32 22.70
CA ASP A 864 -19.70 7.80 21.38
C ASP A 864 -21.06 8.50 21.40
N ARG A 865 -22.05 7.92 22.09
CA ARG A 865 -23.37 8.55 22.27
C ARG A 865 -23.28 9.79 23.15
N PHE A 866 -22.58 9.69 24.28
CA PHE A 866 -22.42 10.80 25.23
C PHE A 866 -21.74 12.03 24.59
N LEU A 867 -20.68 11.80 23.80
CA LEU A 867 -19.94 12.85 23.10
C LEU A 867 -20.52 13.21 21.72
N ALA A 868 -21.59 12.54 21.28
CA ALA A 868 -22.16 12.66 19.95
C ALA A 868 -21.13 12.44 18.82
N LEU A 869 -20.24 11.46 18.99
CA LEU A 869 -19.29 11.01 17.99
C LEU A 869 -20.08 10.26 16.92
N ARG A 870 -20.22 10.85 15.74
CA ARG A 870 -21.04 10.27 14.66
C ARG A 870 -20.45 8.94 14.17
N ASN A 871 -19.43 9.03 13.33
CA ASN A 871 -18.68 7.89 12.79
C ASN A 871 -17.26 7.85 13.37
N ASP A 872 -16.98 8.69 14.37
CA ASP A 872 -15.72 8.70 15.10
C ASP A 872 -15.85 7.77 16.30
N HIS A 873 -14.75 7.12 16.67
CA HIS A 873 -14.69 6.24 17.82
C HIS A 873 -13.66 6.77 18.81
N VAL A 874 -13.80 6.35 20.06
CA VAL A 874 -12.78 6.61 21.07
C VAL A 874 -11.53 5.81 20.71
N SER A 875 -10.44 6.53 20.45
CA SER A 875 -9.15 5.98 20.01
C SER A 875 -8.13 5.88 21.15
N ALA A 876 -8.35 6.59 22.27
CA ALA A 876 -7.47 6.52 23.43
C ALA A 876 -8.21 6.97 24.69
N ILE A 877 -7.78 6.47 25.85
CA ILE A 877 -8.37 6.88 27.13
C ILE A 877 -7.35 6.77 28.28
N ALA A 878 -7.42 7.70 29.23
CA ALA A 878 -6.66 7.62 30.47
C ALA A 878 -7.40 8.30 31.63
N ALA A 879 -7.11 7.88 32.86
CA ALA A 879 -7.68 8.45 34.07
C ALA A 879 -6.61 9.10 34.95
N THR A 880 -6.97 10.17 35.65
CA THR A 880 -6.11 10.75 36.69
C THR A 880 -6.10 9.87 37.94
N ARG A 881 -4.92 9.71 38.55
CA ARG A 881 -4.72 8.79 39.70
C ARG A 881 -5.53 9.20 40.93
N GLY A 882 -5.42 10.47 41.32
CA GLY A 882 -6.07 11.00 42.53
C GLY A 882 -7.52 11.45 42.35
N GLY A 883 -8.04 11.39 41.12
CA GLY A 883 -9.26 12.08 40.75
C GLY A 883 -10.30 11.20 40.07
N PHE A 884 -11.33 11.89 39.63
CA PHE A 884 -12.45 11.36 38.86
C PHE A 884 -12.39 11.86 37.41
N THR A 885 -11.22 12.26 36.94
CA THR A 885 -11.07 12.89 35.64
C THR A 885 -10.57 11.89 34.62
N VAL A 886 -11.19 11.85 33.45
CA VAL A 886 -10.88 10.95 32.34
C VAL A 886 -10.62 11.76 31.09
N GLY A 887 -9.46 11.56 30.47
CA GLY A 887 -9.13 12.08 29.15
C GLY A 887 -9.54 11.07 28.08
N VAL A 888 -10.36 11.50 27.11
CA VAL A 888 -10.92 10.66 26.04
C VAL A 888 -10.48 11.23 24.69
N GLY A 889 -9.63 10.49 23.98
CA GLY A 889 -9.18 10.85 22.64
C GLY A 889 -10.12 10.32 21.56
N HIS A 890 -10.50 11.18 20.61
CA HIS A 890 -11.20 10.77 19.39
C HIS A 890 -10.89 11.73 18.24
N GLY A 891 -10.73 11.22 17.03
CA GLY A 891 -10.32 12.05 15.89
C GLY A 891 -9.04 12.83 16.25
N ASN A 892 -9.10 14.16 16.18
CA ASN A 892 -8.03 15.07 16.61
C ASN A 892 -8.35 15.84 17.91
N THR A 893 -9.31 15.36 18.71
CA THR A 893 -9.79 16.03 19.92
C THR A 893 -9.48 15.19 21.16
N LEU A 894 -9.07 15.85 22.22
CA LEU A 894 -9.06 15.31 23.58
C LEU A 894 -10.23 15.93 24.34
N GLU A 895 -11.18 15.11 24.74
CA GLU A 895 -12.25 15.46 25.66
C GLU A 895 -11.81 15.16 27.10
N VAL A 896 -12.15 16.04 28.02
CA VAL A 896 -11.90 15.83 29.45
C VAL A 896 -13.24 15.71 30.15
N LEU A 897 -13.44 14.56 30.79
CA LEU A 897 -14.66 14.17 31.49
C LEU A 897 -14.41 14.06 32.99
N GLU A 898 -15.42 14.38 33.78
CA GLU A 898 -15.50 14.06 35.20
C GLU A 898 -16.47 12.88 35.38
N LEU A 899 -16.08 11.91 36.20
CA LEU A 899 -16.76 10.66 36.49
C LEU A 899 -17.32 10.71 37.92
N SER A 900 -18.63 10.76 38.11
CA SER A 900 -19.24 10.69 39.44
C SER A 900 -20.02 9.40 39.63
N PHE A 901 -20.12 8.96 40.88
CA PHE A 901 -20.92 7.80 41.27
C PHE A 901 -22.10 8.27 42.11
N GLY A 902 -23.30 8.28 41.51
CA GLY A 902 -24.52 8.63 42.21
C GLY A 902 -24.91 7.61 43.29
N PRO A 903 -25.80 7.94 44.25
CA PRO A 903 -26.23 7.03 45.32
C PRO A 903 -26.88 5.72 44.84
N ARG A 904 -27.34 5.69 43.59
CA ARG A 904 -27.90 4.49 42.96
C ARG A 904 -26.83 3.48 42.54
N CYS A 905 -25.59 3.92 42.32
CA CYS A 905 -24.44 3.07 42.03
C CYS A 905 -24.08 2.13 43.18
N THR A 906 -24.41 2.51 44.41
CA THR A 906 -24.08 1.75 45.62
C THR A 906 -25.16 0.73 46.01
N ASN A 907 -26.41 0.89 45.53
CA ASN A 907 -27.58 0.15 46.02
C ASN A 907 -28.14 -0.91 45.04
N GLY A 908 -27.41 -1.30 44.00
CA GLY A 908 -27.80 -2.42 43.13
C GLY A 908 -27.80 -3.77 43.89
N PRO A 909 -28.72 -4.71 43.58
CA PRO A 909 -28.77 -6.00 44.26
C PRO A 909 -27.44 -6.73 44.08
N ALA A 910 -26.85 -7.18 45.20
CA ALA A 910 -25.74 -8.12 45.16
C ALA A 910 -26.19 -9.36 44.39
N ALA A 911 -25.45 -9.73 43.34
CA ALA A 911 -25.70 -10.97 42.64
C ALA A 911 -25.35 -12.14 43.57
N GLU A 912 -26.33 -13.00 43.86
CA GLU A 912 -26.14 -14.33 44.45
C GLU A 912 -25.49 -15.32 43.47
#